data_AF-A0A416CYI2-F1
#
_entry.id   AF-A0A416CYI2-F1
#
_cell.length_a   1.000
_cell.length_b   1.000
_cell.length_c   1.000
_cell.angle_alpha   90.00
_cell.angle_beta   90.00
_cell.angle_gamma   90.00
#
_symmetry.space_group_name_H-M   'P 1'
#
loop_
_entity.id
_entity.type
_entity.pdbx_description
1 polymer ?
#
loop_
_entity_poly.entity_id
_entity_poly.type
_entity_poly.pdbx_seq_one_letter_code
_entity_poly.pdbx_strand_id
1 'polypeptide(L)'
;MSSITFSGSSEITINGGTFKNSVSKRGAINTVKGFSGTLTINGGTFENTAENNGYSILDGDEATTETVPVINITGGTFKSTIGATKPANTTTVITISGGTYSFDPTSYVTDTKTYRVIDNGDGTYKVAPNSQVYSVTLNACGGSEVMVEDFKEENIPDNGIELPIPTKAGYKFDGWYTEENNGSQVNGITKDNLSDIFRNEATVTLYAHWTLLNYTITYEGLNDATNTNPSNYTVETEAITLAAPGTRKGYTFGGWYTDVEYQNKIEIIEQGTTGNKILYAKWDEIASGSITASFVSTGTIPSDIVQGTINVTEKAYENDEVSFMVTLPKGYTLENVLCTADGENLNTITEENGSYTFIMPGKNVTITVNVRPIQYTINLDLQEGTGTTTTIYGSVENLPVLPNDNPEKQGYNFKGWFDAPTKGTVITMDNLNTASNMLALFGNNTELTIYAQYTEVGNFVVIYSAVGADEETIPTDNTQYNIAETSIIKIPNQEPKKLGYTFEGWKTGTDDTVYKYGTQNDTYTVPNDINGAITFIAQWSINEYEITYELNGGINAENAPVSYTIETDTITLPVPTKDGYNFEGWYTDAAFENAVAAIAKGSVGDMVLYAKWSEKDMAVYKINNYEKGNVSVRKRTDTDDSSSVVIVAFYKTLNNNSVLIKTSIAEIGAIEKGDDISKTVEEPEDYSYAKVFMWNDLNGMMPRCNSPKMDK
;
A
#
# COMPACT_ATOMS: atom_id res chain seq x y z
N MET A 1 -48.27 146.35 70.82
CA MET A 1 -49.44 146.05 69.96
C MET A 1 -49.01 146.23 68.52
N SER A 2 -48.92 145.13 67.78
CA SER A 2 -48.78 145.05 66.33
C SER A 2 -49.10 143.60 65.97
N SER A 3 -50.38 143.26 65.92
CA SER A 3 -50.82 141.94 65.46
C SER A 3 -50.62 141.85 63.94
N ILE A 4 -49.91 140.84 63.47
CA ILE A 4 -49.86 140.52 62.04
C ILE A 4 -51.08 139.65 61.74
N THR A 5 -51.96 140.14 60.86
CA THR A 5 -53.15 139.41 60.41
C THR A 5 -52.89 138.85 59.02
N PHE A 6 -53.00 137.53 58.85
CA PHE A 6 -52.96 136.88 57.55
C PHE A 6 -54.37 136.50 57.12
N SER A 7 -54.75 136.80 55.86
CA SER A 7 -56.03 136.40 55.27
C SER A 7 -55.78 135.60 53.98
N GLY A 8 -56.21 134.33 53.94
CA GLY A 8 -56.00 133.40 52.80
C GLY A 8 -54.95 132.31 53.07
N SER A 9 -54.72 131.40 52.12
CA SER A 9 -53.67 130.37 52.19
C SER A 9 -52.30 131.04 52.26
N SER A 10 -51.75 131.12 53.46
CA SER A 10 -50.59 131.96 53.76
C SER A 10 -49.35 131.10 54.00
N GLU A 11 -48.22 131.41 53.38
CA GLU A 11 -46.95 130.72 53.63
C GLU A 11 -46.09 131.46 54.66
N ILE A 12 -45.56 130.72 55.65
CA ILE A 12 -44.57 131.21 56.61
C ILE A 12 -43.26 130.47 56.35
N THR A 13 -42.18 131.19 56.09
CA THR A 13 -40.84 130.57 55.95
C THR A 13 -39.87 131.11 57.00
N ILE A 14 -39.19 130.21 57.70
CA ILE A 14 -38.13 130.52 58.68
C ILE A 14 -36.80 130.03 58.11
N ASN A 15 -35.89 130.96 57.82
CA ASN A 15 -34.55 130.66 57.31
C ASN A 15 -33.50 131.00 58.40
N GLY A 16 -33.46 130.24 59.49
CA GLY A 16 -32.58 130.48 60.65
C GLY A 16 -33.19 131.33 61.78
N GLY A 17 -32.57 131.29 62.98
CA GLY A 17 -33.04 131.99 64.19
C GLY A 17 -34.11 131.24 65.00
N THR A 18 -34.70 131.88 66.03
CA THR A 18 -35.80 131.30 66.83
C THR A 18 -37.05 132.18 66.76
N PHE A 19 -38.16 131.61 66.29
CA PHE A 19 -39.49 132.22 66.35
C PHE A 19 -40.29 131.56 67.46
N LYS A 20 -40.70 132.32 68.47
CA LYS A 20 -41.55 131.83 69.57
C LYS A 20 -42.95 132.42 69.49
N ASN A 21 -43.95 131.57 69.46
CA ASN A 21 -45.35 131.92 69.62
C ASN A 21 -45.80 131.52 71.04
N SER A 22 -46.12 132.50 71.89
CA SER A 22 -46.58 132.26 73.26
C SER A 22 -47.93 132.96 73.49
N VAL A 23 -48.95 132.22 73.94
CA VAL A 23 -50.34 132.73 74.02
C VAL A 23 -50.88 132.59 75.45
N SER A 24 -51.34 133.69 76.06
CA SER A 24 -51.96 133.72 77.40
C SER A 24 -53.41 134.23 77.46
N LYS A 25 -54.03 134.55 76.30
CA LYS A 25 -55.49 134.65 76.02
C LYS A 25 -55.82 135.35 74.69
N ARG A 26 -54.87 136.03 74.04
CA ARG A 26 -54.90 136.54 72.64
C ARG A 26 -53.47 136.99 72.26
N GLY A 27 -52.78 136.22 71.41
CA GLY A 27 -51.35 136.37 71.08
C GLY A 27 -51.05 136.56 69.58
N ALA A 28 -49.77 136.74 69.25
CA ALA A 28 -49.24 137.54 68.12
C ALA A 28 -49.56 137.07 66.67
N ILE A 29 -49.94 135.81 66.46
CA ILE A 29 -50.56 135.33 65.22
C ILE A 29 -52.02 135.01 65.55
N ASN A 30 -52.89 135.98 65.28
CA ASN A 30 -54.31 135.93 65.63
C ASN A 30 -55.10 135.53 64.38
N THR A 31 -55.22 134.24 64.10
CA THR A 31 -56.23 133.75 63.17
C THR A 31 -57.50 133.53 63.98
N VAL A 32 -58.47 134.44 63.85
CA VAL A 32 -59.83 134.27 64.41
C VAL A 32 -60.54 133.02 63.81
N LYS A 33 -59.84 132.23 62.97
CA LYS A 33 -60.30 131.11 62.14
C LYS A 33 -59.26 129.95 61.95
N GLY A 34 -58.19 129.87 62.74
CA GLY A 34 -57.12 128.85 62.55
C GLY A 34 -56.14 129.18 61.41
N PHE A 35 -54.93 128.61 61.42
CA PHE A 35 -53.94 128.78 60.35
C PHE A 35 -54.14 127.73 59.25
N SER A 36 -54.34 128.17 58.00
CA SER A 36 -54.61 127.32 56.84
C SER A 36 -53.62 127.55 55.70
N GLY A 37 -52.33 127.28 55.94
CA GLY A 37 -51.29 127.40 54.92
C GLY A 37 -50.05 126.56 55.20
N THR A 38 -48.94 126.87 54.52
CA THR A 38 -47.67 126.13 54.63
C THR A 38 -46.72 126.82 55.60
N LEU A 39 -46.24 126.11 56.62
CA LEU A 39 -45.09 126.53 57.44
C LEU A 39 -43.84 125.79 56.97
N THR A 40 -42.87 126.51 56.44
CA THR A 40 -41.57 125.98 56.01
C THR A 40 -40.47 126.43 56.97
N ILE A 41 -39.70 125.49 57.51
CA ILE A 41 -38.56 125.77 58.41
C ILE A 41 -37.28 125.26 57.76
N ASN A 42 -36.50 126.19 57.21
CA ASN A 42 -35.24 125.99 56.52
C ASN A 42 -34.07 126.41 57.43
N GLY A 43 -33.78 125.59 58.44
CA GLY A 43 -32.86 125.96 59.53
C GLY A 43 -33.48 126.93 60.55
N GLY A 44 -33.04 126.86 61.81
CA GLY A 44 -33.64 127.61 62.92
C GLY A 44 -34.70 126.82 63.71
N THR A 45 -35.44 127.50 64.61
CA THR A 45 -36.41 126.88 65.52
C THR A 45 -37.74 127.63 65.53
N PHE A 46 -38.85 126.92 65.31
CA PHE A 46 -40.20 127.38 65.62
C PHE A 46 -40.68 126.74 66.91
N GLU A 47 -41.01 127.55 67.91
CA GLU A 47 -41.52 127.10 69.21
C GLU A 47 -42.93 127.65 69.43
N ASN A 48 -43.89 126.76 69.68
CA ASN A 48 -45.27 127.10 70.01
C ASN A 48 -45.60 126.67 71.44
N THR A 49 -45.92 127.62 72.30
CA THR A 49 -46.19 127.42 73.73
C THR A 49 -47.56 128.02 74.09
N ALA A 50 -48.49 127.20 74.61
CA ALA A 50 -49.79 127.65 75.09
C ALA A 50 -49.84 127.61 76.63
N GLU A 51 -50.29 128.71 77.26
CA GLU A 51 -50.61 128.76 78.70
C GLU A 51 -52.10 129.06 78.90
N ASN A 52 -52.79 128.35 79.81
CA ASN A 52 -54.21 128.56 80.18
C ASN A 52 -55.22 128.57 79.01
N ASN A 53 -55.54 127.40 78.45
CA ASN A 53 -56.61 127.17 77.45
C ASN A 53 -56.53 128.06 76.19
N GLY A 54 -55.32 128.44 75.77
CA GLY A 54 -55.09 129.14 74.52
C GLY A 54 -55.05 128.19 73.31
N TYR A 55 -55.53 128.64 72.16
CA TYR A 55 -55.52 127.87 70.91
C TYR A 55 -54.13 127.84 70.24
N SER A 56 -53.74 126.68 69.71
CA SER A 56 -52.53 126.41 68.93
C SER A 56 -52.70 126.78 67.44
N ILE A 57 -51.60 126.96 66.70
CA ILE A 57 -51.65 127.09 65.22
C ILE A 57 -52.22 125.83 64.54
N LEU A 58 -52.27 124.72 65.28
CA LEU A 58 -52.81 123.42 64.86
C LEU A 58 -54.29 123.25 65.22
N ASP A 59 -54.88 124.19 65.96
CA ASP A 59 -56.30 124.12 66.32
C ASP A 59 -57.12 124.69 65.16
N GLY A 60 -57.81 123.80 64.46
CA GLY A 60 -58.82 124.17 63.45
C GLY A 60 -60.10 124.69 64.11
N ASP A 61 -60.85 125.53 63.39
CA ASP A 61 -62.19 125.97 63.79
C ASP A 61 -63.12 124.76 63.94
N GLU A 62 -63.93 124.70 65.01
CA GLU A 62 -64.93 123.65 65.21
C GLU A 62 -66.01 123.66 64.10
N ALA A 63 -66.08 124.71 63.27
CA ALA A 63 -67.19 124.96 62.37
C ALA A 63 -66.94 124.79 60.85
N THR A 64 -65.71 124.57 60.34
CA THR A 64 -65.52 124.40 58.88
C THR A 64 -64.36 123.44 58.51
N THR A 65 -64.62 122.51 57.58
CA THR A 65 -63.77 121.35 57.23
C THR A 65 -62.76 121.58 56.10
N GLU A 66 -62.47 122.81 55.66
CA GLU A 66 -61.96 122.98 54.29
C GLU A 66 -60.48 123.33 54.09
N THR A 67 -59.64 123.51 55.11
CA THR A 67 -58.18 123.61 54.87
C THR A 67 -57.35 123.18 56.07
N VAL A 68 -56.38 122.29 55.83
CA VAL A 68 -55.45 121.74 56.83
C VAL A 68 -54.09 122.44 56.71
N PRO A 69 -53.40 122.78 57.81
CA PRO A 69 -52.04 123.29 57.75
C PRO A 69 -51.04 122.23 57.24
N VAL A 70 -50.09 122.64 56.39
CA VAL A 70 -48.96 121.80 55.96
C VAL A 70 -47.69 122.31 56.63
N ILE A 71 -46.91 121.40 57.22
CA ILE A 71 -45.63 121.75 57.84
C ILE A 71 -44.51 121.03 57.10
N ASN A 72 -43.60 121.82 56.53
CA ASN A 72 -42.39 121.38 55.86
C ASN A 72 -41.16 121.74 56.70
N ILE A 73 -40.37 120.73 57.05
CA ILE A 73 -39.14 120.94 57.84
C ILE A 73 -37.94 120.45 57.04
N THR A 74 -37.04 121.39 56.74
CA THR A 74 -35.83 121.17 55.96
C THR A 74 -34.63 121.68 56.76
N GLY A 75 -34.03 120.83 57.59
CA GLY A 75 -32.84 121.17 58.40
C GLY A 75 -33.08 122.09 59.61
N GLY A 76 -34.32 122.42 59.96
CA GLY A 76 -34.70 123.16 61.18
C GLY A 76 -35.40 122.31 62.26
N THR A 77 -35.94 122.98 63.29
CA THR A 77 -36.65 122.34 64.41
C THR A 77 -38.04 122.95 64.63
N PHE A 78 -39.05 122.10 64.78
CA PHE A 78 -40.40 122.49 65.24
C PHE A 78 -40.68 121.88 66.63
N LYS A 79 -41.15 122.71 67.56
CA LYS A 79 -41.57 122.28 68.91
C LYS A 79 -42.95 122.84 69.26
N SER A 80 -43.83 122.00 69.80
CA SER A 80 -45.18 122.40 70.24
C SER A 80 -45.53 121.81 71.60
N THR A 81 -46.21 122.60 72.44
CA THR A 81 -46.74 122.18 73.75
C THR A 81 -48.24 122.46 73.76
N ILE A 82 -49.08 121.43 73.67
CA ILE A 82 -50.54 121.58 73.56
C ILE A 82 -51.17 121.54 74.97
N GLY A 83 -51.92 122.58 75.34
CA GLY A 83 -52.74 122.64 76.54
C GLY A 83 -54.20 122.29 76.23
N ALA A 84 -54.64 121.10 76.64
CA ALA A 84 -56.00 120.52 76.64
C ALA A 84 -57.17 121.33 76.03
N THR A 85 -57.61 120.96 74.81
CA THR A 85 -58.92 120.32 74.51
C THR A 85 -58.89 119.78 73.07
N LYS A 86 -59.41 118.57 72.88
CA LYS A 86 -59.47 117.76 71.64
C LYS A 86 -59.77 118.56 70.34
N PRO A 87 -58.93 118.49 69.30
CA PRO A 87 -59.34 118.87 67.95
C PRO A 87 -60.31 117.82 67.39
N ALA A 88 -61.44 118.25 66.85
CA ALA A 88 -62.36 117.41 66.13
C ALA A 88 -61.77 116.98 64.76
N ASN A 89 -61.64 115.67 64.55
CA ASN A 89 -61.62 114.94 63.27
C ASN A 89 -60.98 115.62 62.02
N THR A 90 -59.76 116.16 62.12
CA THR A 90 -59.03 116.71 60.96
C THR A 90 -57.60 116.16 60.88
N THR A 91 -57.22 115.59 59.73
CA THR A 91 -55.91 114.97 59.47
C THR A 91 -54.89 116.04 59.12
N THR A 92 -53.82 116.20 59.90
CA THR A 92 -52.67 117.08 59.57
C THR A 92 -51.58 116.31 58.82
N VAL A 93 -51.07 116.85 57.72
CA VAL A 93 -49.97 116.23 56.94
C VAL A 93 -48.64 116.89 57.32
N ILE A 94 -47.67 116.09 57.77
CA ILE A 94 -46.32 116.52 58.14
C ILE A 94 -45.33 115.83 57.21
N THR A 95 -44.55 116.61 56.47
CA THR A 95 -43.49 116.09 55.58
C THR A 95 -42.12 116.47 56.15
N ILE A 96 -41.29 115.48 56.45
CA ILE A 96 -39.96 115.67 57.03
C ILE A 96 -38.91 115.21 56.03
N SER A 97 -38.11 116.15 55.54
CA SER A 97 -37.12 115.89 54.46
C SER A 97 -35.67 116.06 54.95
N GLY A 98 -35.43 116.06 56.26
CA GLY A 98 -34.09 116.16 56.87
C GLY A 98 -33.95 117.12 58.06
N GLY A 99 -34.93 117.18 58.96
CA GLY A 99 -34.89 118.02 60.18
C GLY A 99 -35.48 117.30 61.40
N THR A 100 -35.56 117.97 62.54
CA THR A 100 -36.06 117.39 63.81
C THR A 100 -37.51 117.79 64.09
N TYR A 101 -38.38 116.79 64.28
CA TYR A 101 -39.76 116.97 64.70
C TYR A 101 -39.97 116.29 66.06
N SER A 102 -40.38 117.05 67.07
CA SER A 102 -40.53 116.56 68.44
C SER A 102 -42.01 116.56 68.84
N PHE A 103 -42.57 115.36 69.00
CA PHE A 103 -43.89 115.10 69.57
C PHE A 103 -43.89 113.73 70.27
N ASP A 104 -44.88 113.46 71.12
CA ASP A 104 -45.09 112.14 71.73
C ASP A 104 -45.91 111.23 70.76
N PRO A 105 -45.29 110.24 70.08
CA PRO A 105 -45.94 109.49 68.99
C PRO A 105 -46.73 108.27 69.45
N THR A 106 -46.72 107.93 70.74
CA THR A 106 -47.22 106.64 71.25
C THR A 106 -48.72 106.40 71.05
N SER A 107 -49.41 107.30 70.35
CA SER A 107 -50.86 107.28 70.19
C SER A 107 -51.36 107.04 68.74
N TYR A 108 -50.53 107.04 67.67
CA TYR A 108 -51.08 107.18 66.29
C TYR A 108 -50.38 106.51 65.05
N VAL A 109 -49.51 105.47 65.15
CA VAL A 109 -48.98 104.74 63.95
C VAL A 109 -49.55 103.32 63.84
N THR A 110 -50.12 102.91 62.69
CA THR A 110 -50.95 101.70 62.55
C THR A 110 -50.47 100.57 61.60
N ASP A 111 -49.31 100.65 60.93
CA ASP A 111 -48.83 99.56 60.05
C ASP A 111 -47.48 98.95 60.47
N THR A 112 -47.55 97.91 61.31
CA THR A 112 -46.41 97.21 61.93
C THR A 112 -46.01 95.90 61.24
N LYS A 113 -46.70 95.49 60.16
CA LYS A 113 -46.42 94.22 59.47
C LYS A 113 -45.24 94.30 58.51
N THR A 114 -45.05 95.47 57.90
CA THR A 114 -44.05 95.68 56.85
C THR A 114 -42.79 96.38 57.38
N TYR A 115 -42.89 97.08 58.52
CA TYR A 115 -41.79 97.84 59.12
C TYR A 115 -41.77 97.80 60.66
N ARG A 116 -40.60 98.00 61.28
CA ARG A 116 -40.37 98.11 62.74
C ARG A 116 -39.94 99.53 63.16
N VAL A 117 -40.36 99.99 64.34
CA VAL A 117 -39.98 101.29 64.96
C VAL A 117 -38.82 101.10 65.96
N ILE A 118 -37.84 101.99 65.94
CA ILE A 118 -36.63 101.97 66.78
C ILE A 118 -36.56 103.29 67.59
N ASP A 119 -36.46 103.18 68.92
CA ASP A 119 -36.25 104.30 69.86
C ASP A 119 -34.76 104.63 69.97
N ASN A 120 -34.39 105.91 69.82
CA ASN A 120 -33.00 106.35 69.89
C ASN A 120 -32.58 106.85 71.28
N GLY A 121 -33.49 106.92 72.26
CA GLY A 121 -33.20 107.24 73.66
C GLY A 121 -32.96 108.72 73.99
N ASP A 122 -33.06 109.61 73.00
CA ASP A 122 -32.94 111.08 73.13
C ASP A 122 -34.27 111.81 72.93
N GLY A 123 -35.37 111.06 72.84
CA GLY A 123 -36.70 111.56 72.49
C GLY A 123 -37.00 111.56 70.98
N THR A 124 -36.22 110.85 70.16
CA THR A 124 -36.45 110.65 68.71
C THR A 124 -36.60 109.16 68.30
N TYR A 125 -37.27 108.88 67.16
CA TYR A 125 -37.63 107.51 66.68
C TYR A 125 -37.36 107.28 65.15
N LYS A 126 -37.05 106.04 64.67
CA LYS A 126 -36.76 105.62 63.25
C LYS A 126 -37.50 104.32 62.77
N VAL A 127 -37.67 104.06 61.45
CA VAL A 127 -38.42 102.90 60.85
C VAL A 127 -37.62 102.00 59.81
N ALA A 128 -37.79 100.65 59.72
CA ALA A 128 -37.11 99.66 58.77
C ALA A 128 -37.86 98.30 58.47
N PRO A 129 -37.65 97.52 57.34
CA PRO A 129 -38.43 96.30 56.93
C PRO A 129 -38.05 94.89 57.51
N ASN A 130 -38.88 93.82 57.29
CA ASN A 130 -38.89 92.47 57.98
C ASN A 130 -38.62 91.22 57.04
N SER A 131 -37.91 90.14 57.46
CA SER A 131 -37.36 89.01 56.62
C SER A 131 -38.28 87.77 56.33
N GLN A 132 -38.20 87.14 55.13
CA GLN A 132 -38.99 85.97 54.62
C GLN A 132 -38.29 84.58 54.77
N VAL A 133 -39.04 83.47 54.93
CA VAL A 133 -38.56 82.06 55.03
C VAL A 133 -38.95 81.25 53.78
N TYR A 134 -38.07 80.38 53.29
CA TYR A 134 -38.24 79.52 52.11
C TYR A 134 -38.30 78.02 52.48
N SER A 135 -39.14 77.25 51.79
CA SER A 135 -39.32 75.80 52.00
C SER A 135 -39.30 75.00 50.68
N VAL A 136 -38.61 73.85 50.66
CA VAL A 136 -38.43 73.01 49.46
C VAL A 136 -38.97 71.59 49.71
N THR A 137 -39.97 71.20 48.95
CA THR A 137 -40.47 69.82 48.93
C THR A 137 -39.73 69.01 47.86
N LEU A 138 -39.12 67.89 48.25
CA LEU A 138 -38.45 66.98 47.31
C LEU A 138 -39.33 65.76 47.04
N ASN A 139 -39.88 65.66 45.82
CA ASN A 139 -40.62 64.50 45.35
C ASN A 139 -39.68 63.53 44.63
N ALA A 140 -39.30 62.44 45.29
CA ALA A 140 -38.36 61.47 44.74
C ALA A 140 -38.92 60.60 43.59
N CYS A 141 -40.19 60.76 43.18
CA CYS A 141 -40.81 60.04 42.06
C CYS A 141 -40.58 58.51 42.10
N GLY A 142 -40.83 57.93 43.29
CA GLY A 142 -40.65 56.51 43.58
C GLY A 142 -39.23 56.10 43.99
N GLY A 143 -38.31 57.05 44.18
CA GLY A 143 -37.03 56.85 44.87
C GLY A 143 -37.15 57.01 46.40
N SER A 144 -36.02 56.84 47.10
CA SER A 144 -35.93 57.00 48.55
C SER A 144 -36.24 58.44 48.99
N GLU A 145 -36.95 58.58 50.10
CA GLU A 145 -37.29 59.90 50.67
C GLU A 145 -36.04 60.67 51.12
N VAL A 146 -36.03 61.96 50.82
CA VAL A 146 -34.98 62.91 51.19
C VAL A 146 -35.60 64.28 51.45
N MET A 147 -34.95 65.14 52.23
CA MET A 147 -35.49 66.44 52.63
C MET A 147 -34.40 67.51 52.72
N VAL A 148 -34.83 68.77 52.61
CA VAL A 148 -34.00 69.97 52.82
C VAL A 148 -34.67 70.79 53.91
N GLU A 149 -33.90 71.28 54.87
CA GLU A 149 -34.42 72.12 55.95
C GLU A 149 -34.85 73.50 55.40
N ASP A 150 -35.91 74.06 56.00
CA ASP A 150 -36.34 75.43 55.69
C ASP A 150 -35.21 76.43 55.96
N PHE A 151 -35.03 77.39 55.06
CA PHE A 151 -33.93 78.35 55.14
C PHE A 151 -34.41 79.78 54.90
N LYS A 152 -33.56 80.75 55.25
CA LYS A 152 -33.75 82.16 54.92
C LYS A 152 -32.68 82.58 53.94
N GLU A 153 -32.94 83.60 53.14
CA GLU A 153 -32.00 84.10 52.14
C GLU A 153 -30.65 84.50 52.77
N GLU A 154 -30.67 85.13 53.97
CA GLU A 154 -29.46 85.49 54.69
C GLU A 154 -28.57 84.31 55.09
N ASN A 155 -29.13 83.09 55.13
CA ASN A 155 -28.46 81.88 55.59
C ASN A 155 -27.97 80.98 54.45
N ILE A 156 -28.17 81.36 53.18
CA ILE A 156 -27.67 80.57 52.03
C ILE A 156 -26.14 80.73 51.97
N PRO A 157 -25.37 79.62 52.04
CA PRO A 157 -23.91 79.64 51.91
C PRO A 157 -23.45 80.17 50.55
N ASP A 158 -22.21 80.67 50.46
CA ASP A 158 -21.65 81.20 49.21
C ASP A 158 -21.54 80.14 48.10
N ASN A 159 -21.41 78.86 48.47
CA ASN A 159 -21.43 77.72 47.54
C ASN A 159 -22.83 77.15 47.29
N GLY A 160 -23.88 77.75 47.85
CA GLY A 160 -25.27 77.28 47.76
C GLY A 160 -25.62 76.12 48.69
N ILE A 161 -26.89 75.74 48.68
CA ILE A 161 -27.42 74.54 49.35
C ILE A 161 -27.42 73.40 48.34
N GLU A 162 -26.67 72.34 48.65
CA GLU A 162 -26.68 71.10 47.87
C GLU A 162 -27.96 70.30 48.14
N LEU A 163 -28.58 69.77 47.08
CA LEU A 163 -29.77 68.93 47.20
C LEU A 163 -29.37 67.47 47.45
N PRO A 164 -30.00 66.77 48.40
CA PRO A 164 -29.73 65.36 48.66
C PRO A 164 -30.06 64.50 47.45
N ILE A 165 -29.28 63.42 47.25
CA ILE A 165 -29.43 62.50 46.12
C ILE A 165 -30.27 61.29 46.57
N PRO A 166 -31.49 61.09 46.03
CA PRO A 166 -32.28 59.91 46.33
C PRO A 166 -31.73 58.68 45.60
N THR A 167 -32.17 57.49 46.00
CA THR A 167 -31.85 56.22 45.33
C THR A 167 -33.12 55.53 44.83
N LYS A 168 -33.06 54.92 43.64
CA LYS A 168 -34.18 54.13 43.06
C LYS A 168 -33.59 52.90 42.39
N ALA A 169 -33.92 51.72 42.91
CA ALA A 169 -33.35 50.45 42.43
C ALA A 169 -33.65 50.26 40.94
N GLY A 170 -32.62 50.03 40.11
CA GLY A 170 -32.80 49.89 38.66
C GLY A 170 -32.72 51.17 37.85
N TYR A 171 -32.51 52.32 38.49
CA TYR A 171 -32.49 53.62 37.82
C TYR A 171 -31.26 54.44 38.21
N LYS A 172 -30.79 55.26 37.28
CA LYS A 172 -29.79 56.29 37.52
C LYS A 172 -30.51 57.61 37.80
N PHE A 173 -30.10 58.31 38.86
CA PHE A 173 -30.59 59.64 39.18
C PHE A 173 -30.01 60.67 38.20
N ASP A 174 -30.87 61.40 37.50
CA ASP A 174 -30.47 62.40 36.51
C ASP A 174 -30.43 63.82 37.09
N GLY A 175 -31.09 64.06 38.22
CA GLY A 175 -31.12 65.35 38.89
C GLY A 175 -32.50 65.71 39.43
N TRP A 176 -32.56 66.86 40.09
CA TRP A 176 -33.80 67.50 40.52
C TRP A 176 -34.30 68.46 39.44
N TYR A 177 -35.60 68.48 39.18
CA TYR A 177 -36.21 69.30 38.15
C TYR A 177 -37.40 70.07 38.69
N THR A 178 -37.68 71.24 38.11
CA THR A 178 -38.81 72.10 38.54
C THR A 178 -40.19 71.50 38.24
N GLU A 179 -40.27 70.48 37.39
CA GLU A 179 -41.51 69.80 37.00
C GLU A 179 -41.25 68.33 36.72
N GLU A 180 -42.30 67.49 36.83
CA GLU A 180 -42.19 66.03 36.73
C GLU A 180 -41.75 65.53 35.33
N ASN A 181 -42.15 66.18 34.23
CA ASN A 181 -41.88 65.67 32.88
C ASN A 181 -41.06 66.60 31.96
N ASN A 182 -41.08 67.92 32.15
CA ASN A 182 -40.41 68.89 31.25
C ASN A 182 -39.80 70.09 32.00
N GLY A 183 -39.42 69.90 33.26
CA GLY A 183 -38.85 70.96 34.09
C GLY A 183 -37.43 71.35 33.68
N SER A 184 -36.93 72.46 34.24
CA SER A 184 -35.49 72.77 34.17
C SER A 184 -34.76 72.07 35.30
N GLN A 185 -33.55 71.57 35.02
CA GLN A 185 -32.71 70.92 36.02
C GLN A 185 -32.22 71.93 37.07
N VAL A 186 -32.26 71.55 38.33
CA VAL A 186 -31.83 72.34 39.50
C VAL A 186 -30.61 71.68 40.12
N ASN A 187 -29.45 72.35 39.99
CA ASN A 187 -28.16 71.91 40.51
C ASN A 187 -27.79 72.70 41.77
N GLY A 188 -28.62 72.57 42.81
CA GLY A 188 -28.47 73.31 44.07
C GLY A 188 -29.19 74.66 44.10
N ILE A 189 -29.34 75.20 45.31
CA ILE A 189 -30.04 76.47 45.56
C ILE A 189 -29.02 77.53 45.95
N THR A 190 -28.98 78.64 45.20
CA THR A 190 -28.07 79.76 45.40
C THR A 190 -28.87 81.05 45.51
N LYS A 191 -28.28 82.12 46.05
CA LYS A 191 -28.95 83.44 46.12
C LYS A 191 -29.39 83.93 44.74
N ASP A 192 -28.62 83.62 43.69
CA ASP A 192 -28.86 84.09 42.34
C ASP A 192 -30.01 83.36 41.62
N ASN A 193 -30.31 82.11 42.00
CA ASN A 193 -31.36 81.31 41.34
C ASN A 193 -32.67 81.20 42.13
N LEU A 194 -32.78 81.89 43.28
CA LEU A 194 -33.98 81.87 44.13
C LEU A 194 -35.23 82.33 43.37
N SER A 195 -35.16 83.43 42.63
CA SER A 195 -36.30 83.95 41.87
C SER A 195 -36.78 82.97 40.80
N ASP A 196 -35.85 82.21 40.21
CA ASP A 196 -36.10 81.29 39.10
C ASP A 196 -36.72 79.98 39.60
N ILE A 197 -36.25 79.48 40.74
CA ILE A 197 -36.76 78.27 41.38
C ILE A 197 -38.14 78.53 42.03
N PHE A 198 -38.28 79.63 42.77
CA PHE A 198 -39.46 79.89 43.60
C PHE A 198 -40.53 80.77 42.93
N ARG A 199 -40.23 81.46 41.83
CA ARG A 199 -41.20 82.25 41.04
C ARG A 199 -42.07 83.22 41.86
N ASN A 200 -41.47 83.92 42.84
CA ASN A 200 -42.11 84.83 43.81
C ASN A 200 -42.96 84.18 44.92
N GLU A 201 -42.88 82.86 45.08
CA GLU A 201 -43.50 82.13 46.18
C GLU A 201 -42.49 81.83 47.31
N ALA A 202 -42.99 81.43 48.48
CA ALA A 202 -42.15 80.99 49.60
C ALA A 202 -41.88 79.47 49.60
N THR A 203 -42.52 78.71 48.71
CA THR A 203 -42.47 77.24 48.69
C THR A 203 -42.37 76.69 47.27
N VAL A 204 -41.57 75.64 47.06
CA VAL A 204 -41.42 74.96 45.76
C VAL A 204 -41.40 73.44 45.93
N THR A 205 -41.83 72.71 44.89
CA THR A 205 -41.64 71.25 44.79
C THR A 205 -40.67 70.94 43.66
N LEU A 206 -39.62 70.17 43.95
CA LEU A 206 -38.69 69.64 42.94
C LEU A 206 -38.92 68.14 42.76
N TYR A 207 -38.78 67.66 41.51
CA TYR A 207 -39.08 66.30 41.10
C TYR A 207 -37.81 65.58 40.64
N ALA A 208 -37.58 64.36 41.14
CA ALA A 208 -36.44 63.55 40.72
C ALA A 208 -36.68 62.94 39.33
N HIS A 209 -35.73 63.12 38.41
CA HIS A 209 -35.74 62.43 37.12
C HIS A 209 -34.81 61.22 37.14
N TRP A 210 -35.20 60.18 36.41
CA TRP A 210 -34.58 58.86 36.46
C TRP A 210 -34.40 58.26 35.06
N THR A 211 -33.21 57.76 34.78
CA THR A 211 -32.93 56.97 33.58
C THR A 211 -32.93 55.49 33.95
N LEU A 212 -33.77 54.68 33.28
CA LEU A 212 -33.83 53.23 33.46
C LEU A 212 -32.48 52.58 33.08
N LEU A 213 -31.90 51.79 33.97
CA LEU A 213 -30.65 51.08 33.72
C LEU A 213 -30.91 49.76 32.98
N ASN A 214 -30.11 49.52 31.93
CA ASN A 214 -30.08 48.25 31.21
C ASN A 214 -28.91 47.40 31.70
N TYR A 215 -29.21 46.19 32.18
CA TYR A 215 -28.24 45.24 32.71
C TYR A 215 -27.95 44.14 31.69
N THR A 216 -26.71 43.68 31.61
CA THR A 216 -26.30 42.63 30.66
C THR A 216 -26.40 41.24 31.29
N ILE A 217 -26.73 40.24 30.47
CA ILE A 217 -26.64 38.81 30.80
C ILE A 217 -25.57 38.19 29.91
N THR A 218 -24.55 37.61 30.55
CA THR A 218 -23.46 36.89 29.88
C THR A 218 -23.65 35.40 30.10
N TYR A 219 -23.54 34.61 29.03
CA TYR A 219 -23.69 33.15 29.09
C TYR A 219 -22.35 32.49 28.79
N GLU A 220 -21.80 31.82 29.80
CA GLU A 220 -20.50 31.16 29.76
C GLU A 220 -20.66 29.63 29.65
N GLY A 221 -19.65 28.96 29.09
CA GLY A 221 -19.65 27.49 28.99
C GLY A 221 -20.58 26.92 27.91
N LEU A 222 -21.00 27.72 26.93
CA LEU A 222 -21.86 27.26 25.83
C LEU A 222 -21.18 26.23 24.92
N ASN A 223 -19.86 26.29 24.72
CA ASN A 223 -19.09 25.31 23.94
C ASN A 223 -19.73 24.98 22.59
N ASP A 224 -19.89 26.00 21.74
CA ASP A 224 -20.54 25.98 20.41
C ASP A 224 -22.06 25.73 20.39
N ALA A 225 -22.70 25.50 21.55
CA ALA A 225 -24.15 25.45 21.62
C ALA A 225 -24.77 26.84 21.38
N THR A 226 -25.84 26.89 20.59
CA THR A 226 -26.59 28.13 20.34
C THR A 226 -27.40 28.54 21.56
N ASN A 227 -27.40 29.82 21.92
CA ASN A 227 -28.24 30.35 23.00
C ASN A 227 -29.32 31.29 22.45
N THR A 228 -30.56 31.09 22.88
CA THR A 228 -31.71 31.91 22.46
C THR A 228 -32.20 32.85 23.56
N ASN A 229 -31.62 32.77 24.76
CA ASN A 229 -31.97 33.63 25.87
C ASN A 229 -31.53 35.10 25.62
N PRO A 230 -32.25 36.10 26.16
CA PRO A 230 -31.92 37.51 25.98
C PRO A 230 -30.56 37.88 26.58
N SER A 231 -29.83 38.81 25.96
CA SER A 231 -28.51 39.27 26.42
C SER A 231 -28.57 40.47 27.37
N ASN A 232 -29.75 41.02 27.61
CA ASN A 232 -29.96 42.19 28.45
C ASN A 232 -31.37 42.23 29.02
N TYR A 233 -31.53 42.95 30.13
CA TYR A 233 -32.80 43.13 30.84
C TYR A 233 -32.78 44.40 31.70
N THR A 234 -33.96 44.91 32.03
CA THR A 234 -34.18 46.04 32.96
C THR A 234 -34.97 45.58 34.17
N VAL A 235 -35.08 46.40 35.22
CA VAL A 235 -35.95 46.09 36.37
C VAL A 235 -37.44 45.99 36.01
N GLU A 236 -37.84 46.55 34.87
CA GLU A 236 -39.23 46.49 34.38
C GLU A 236 -39.50 45.26 33.50
N THR A 237 -38.45 44.56 33.06
CA THR A 237 -38.58 43.36 32.22
C THR A 237 -39.32 42.26 32.98
N GLU A 238 -40.35 41.66 32.38
CA GLU A 238 -41.05 40.49 32.94
C GLU A 238 -40.07 39.35 33.24
N ALA A 239 -40.44 38.45 34.15
CA ALA A 239 -39.57 37.36 34.56
C ALA A 239 -39.08 36.52 33.35
N ILE A 240 -37.77 36.34 33.24
CA ILE A 240 -37.13 35.63 32.13
C ILE A 240 -36.94 34.18 32.53
N THR A 241 -37.75 33.27 31.98
CA THR A 241 -37.51 31.83 32.08
C THR A 241 -36.39 31.42 31.13
N LEU A 242 -35.31 30.87 31.68
CA LEU A 242 -34.13 30.49 30.92
C LEU A 242 -34.39 29.21 30.12
N ALA A 243 -34.37 29.32 28.80
CA ALA A 243 -34.44 28.19 27.89
C ALA A 243 -33.12 27.40 27.91
N ALA A 244 -33.22 26.09 27.68
CA ALA A 244 -32.05 25.27 27.42
C ALA A 244 -31.35 25.75 26.12
N PRO A 245 -30.01 25.81 26.09
CA PRO A 245 -29.29 26.08 24.86
C PRO A 245 -29.45 24.92 23.86
N GLY A 246 -28.96 25.13 22.63
CA GLY A 246 -28.92 24.11 21.59
C GLY A 246 -28.12 22.87 22.01
N THR A 247 -28.17 21.80 21.20
CA THR A 247 -27.51 20.54 21.54
C THR A 247 -25.99 20.67 21.50
N ARG A 248 -25.32 20.02 22.46
CA ARG A 248 -23.87 19.83 22.49
C ARG A 248 -23.57 18.35 22.32
N LYS A 249 -22.88 17.97 21.24
CA LYS A 249 -22.61 16.55 20.93
C LYS A 249 -21.84 15.88 22.08
N GLY A 250 -22.37 14.76 22.57
CA GLY A 250 -21.76 13.96 23.64
C GLY A 250 -22.05 14.45 25.07
N TYR A 251 -22.93 15.44 25.24
CA TYR A 251 -23.30 15.98 26.54
C TYR A 251 -24.82 16.18 26.65
N THR A 252 -25.34 16.06 27.86
CA THR A 252 -26.70 16.48 28.23
C THR A 252 -26.66 17.80 28.99
N PHE A 253 -27.62 18.70 28.72
CA PHE A 253 -27.68 19.98 29.41
C PHE A 253 -28.24 19.82 30.83
N GLY A 254 -27.43 20.13 31.84
CA GLY A 254 -27.77 19.99 33.26
C GLY A 254 -28.41 21.23 33.90
N GLY A 255 -28.47 22.35 33.18
CA GLY A 255 -29.08 23.61 33.63
C GLY A 255 -28.14 24.82 33.61
N TRP A 256 -28.71 25.99 33.89
CA TRP A 256 -27.98 27.24 34.07
C TRP A 256 -27.63 27.45 35.56
N TYR A 257 -26.44 27.99 35.83
CA TYR A 257 -25.94 28.23 37.18
C TYR A 257 -25.37 29.63 37.30
N THR A 258 -25.40 30.20 38.50
CA THR A 258 -24.87 31.56 38.77
C THR A 258 -23.40 31.55 39.20
N ASP A 259 -22.80 30.37 39.37
CA ASP A 259 -21.41 30.14 39.76
C ASP A 259 -20.78 29.04 38.89
N VAL A 260 -19.45 29.11 38.77
CA VAL A 260 -18.66 28.17 37.93
C VAL A 260 -18.51 26.79 38.57
N GLU A 261 -18.71 26.69 39.89
CA GLU A 261 -18.73 25.45 40.66
C GLU A 261 -20.07 24.69 40.58
N TYR A 262 -21.04 25.25 39.85
CA TYR A 262 -22.38 24.70 39.60
C TYR A 262 -23.17 24.36 40.88
N GLN A 263 -23.04 25.18 41.93
CA GLN A 263 -23.75 24.98 43.20
C GLN A 263 -25.13 25.64 43.22
N ASN A 264 -25.31 26.75 42.50
CA ASN A 264 -26.51 27.58 42.54
C ASN A 264 -27.21 27.58 41.18
N LYS A 265 -28.08 26.58 40.98
CA LYS A 265 -28.90 26.46 39.77
C LYS A 265 -29.92 27.60 39.69
N ILE A 266 -30.13 28.14 38.49
CA ILE A 266 -31.13 29.18 38.20
C ILE A 266 -31.94 28.79 36.97
N GLU A 267 -33.26 28.98 37.05
CA GLU A 267 -34.19 28.71 35.95
C GLU A 267 -34.92 29.97 35.50
N ILE A 268 -35.03 30.98 36.37
CA ILE A 268 -35.78 32.21 36.12
C ILE A 268 -34.98 33.40 36.65
N ILE A 269 -34.93 34.49 35.89
CA ILE A 269 -34.53 35.82 36.38
C ILE A 269 -35.81 36.60 36.66
N GLU A 270 -36.13 36.81 37.93
CA GLU A 270 -37.37 37.46 38.36
C GLU A 270 -37.41 38.96 37.97
N GLN A 271 -38.62 39.48 37.69
CA GLN A 271 -38.83 40.91 37.46
C GLN A 271 -38.35 41.74 38.67
N GLY A 272 -37.76 42.90 38.42
CA GLY A 272 -37.17 43.75 39.45
C GLY A 272 -35.73 43.38 39.85
N THR A 273 -35.16 42.29 39.31
CA THR A 273 -33.76 41.94 39.54
C THR A 273 -32.81 43.05 39.05
N THR A 274 -31.75 43.32 39.80
CA THR A 274 -30.74 44.33 39.45
C THR A 274 -29.36 43.73 39.21
N GLY A 275 -28.52 44.46 38.46
CA GLY A 275 -27.11 44.16 38.23
C GLY A 275 -26.85 43.20 37.07
N ASN A 276 -25.65 43.26 36.50
CA ASN A 276 -25.25 42.34 35.43
C ASN A 276 -25.21 40.90 35.94
N LYS A 277 -25.59 39.94 35.09
CA LYS A 277 -25.57 38.51 35.39
C LYS A 277 -24.56 37.78 34.52
N ILE A 278 -23.88 36.80 35.10
CA ILE A 278 -23.06 35.82 34.39
C ILE A 278 -23.65 34.45 34.73
N LEU A 279 -24.04 33.69 33.72
CA LEU A 279 -24.69 32.39 33.83
C LEU A 279 -23.83 31.32 33.16
N TYR A 280 -23.58 30.22 33.86
CA TYR A 280 -22.74 29.12 33.39
C TYR A 280 -23.61 27.94 32.98
N ALA A 281 -23.42 27.43 31.76
CA ALA A 281 -24.07 26.21 31.28
C ALA A 281 -23.38 24.97 31.85
N LYS A 282 -24.11 24.16 32.64
CA LYS A 282 -23.62 22.85 33.09
C LYS A 282 -23.93 21.79 32.02
N TRP A 283 -22.93 20.98 31.72
CA TRP A 283 -23.04 19.88 30.78
C TRP A 283 -22.59 18.58 31.45
N ASP A 284 -23.45 17.56 31.43
CA ASP A 284 -23.14 16.24 31.94
C ASP A 284 -22.73 15.32 30.76
N GLU A 285 -21.55 14.71 30.84
CA GLU A 285 -21.03 13.82 29.79
C GLU A 285 -21.94 12.60 29.58
N ILE A 286 -22.25 12.31 28.32
CA ILE A 286 -22.91 11.06 27.94
C ILE A 286 -21.85 9.97 27.88
N ALA A 287 -22.12 8.81 28.48
CA ALA A 287 -21.23 7.66 28.38
C ALA A 287 -20.93 7.35 26.92
N SER A 288 -19.67 7.05 26.59
CA SER A 288 -19.24 6.77 25.22
C SER A 288 -18.31 5.57 25.20
N GLY A 289 -18.28 4.88 24.08
CA GLY A 289 -17.38 3.75 23.88
C GLY A 289 -16.73 3.77 22.51
N SER A 290 -15.56 3.17 22.40
CA SER A 290 -14.91 2.91 21.12
C SER A 290 -15.54 1.70 20.44
N ILE A 291 -15.57 1.72 19.12
CA ILE A 291 -16.05 0.61 18.31
C ILE A 291 -14.86 0.03 17.55
N THR A 292 -14.61 -1.26 17.72
CA THR A 292 -13.59 -2.00 16.95
C THR A 292 -14.27 -3.05 16.09
N ALA A 293 -13.85 -3.21 14.85
CA ALA A 293 -14.43 -4.16 13.92
C ALA A 293 -13.36 -5.04 13.27
N SER A 294 -13.65 -6.33 13.12
CA SER A 294 -12.73 -7.27 12.45
C SER A 294 -13.46 -8.43 11.79
N PHE A 295 -12.81 -9.00 10.77
CA PHE A 295 -13.21 -10.29 10.20
C PHE A 295 -12.52 -11.42 10.95
N VAL A 296 -13.28 -12.47 11.25
CA VAL A 296 -12.77 -13.70 11.86
C VAL A 296 -13.19 -14.89 11.01
N SER A 297 -12.27 -15.81 10.77
CA SER A 297 -12.56 -17.10 10.15
C SER A 297 -12.02 -18.24 10.99
N THR A 298 -12.39 -19.48 10.66
CA THR A 298 -11.91 -20.67 11.38
C THR A 298 -10.42 -20.90 11.18
N GLY A 299 -9.87 -20.49 10.03
CA GLY A 299 -8.45 -20.51 9.75
C GLY A 299 -7.84 -19.11 9.76
N THR A 300 -6.94 -18.85 8.81
CA THR A 300 -6.30 -17.54 8.64
C THR A 300 -6.69 -16.96 7.31
N ILE A 301 -7.25 -15.75 7.33
CA ILE A 301 -7.57 -15.02 6.11
C ILE A 301 -6.26 -14.67 5.38
N PRO A 302 -6.04 -15.14 4.14
CA PRO A 302 -4.81 -14.88 3.41
C PRO A 302 -4.61 -13.37 3.18
N SER A 303 -3.36 -12.91 3.29
CA SER A 303 -3.04 -11.48 3.12
C SER A 303 -3.06 -11.03 1.66
N ASP A 304 -3.02 -11.96 0.71
CA ASP A 304 -2.91 -11.69 -0.73
C ASP A 304 -4.27 -11.49 -1.42
N ILE A 305 -5.40 -11.70 -0.74
CA ILE A 305 -6.74 -11.43 -1.29
C ILE A 305 -7.23 -10.03 -0.90
N VAL A 306 -8.14 -9.47 -1.71
CA VAL A 306 -8.83 -8.21 -1.38
C VAL A 306 -9.61 -8.42 -0.08
N GLN A 307 -9.14 -7.77 0.99
CA GLN A 307 -9.83 -7.79 2.27
C GLN A 307 -11.17 -7.07 2.14
N GLY A 308 -12.17 -7.64 2.80
CA GLY A 308 -13.47 -7.00 2.95
C GLY A 308 -13.36 -5.66 3.69
N THR A 309 -14.42 -4.87 3.68
CA THR A 309 -14.49 -3.60 4.41
C THR A 309 -15.61 -3.64 5.43
N ILE A 310 -15.34 -3.11 6.63
CA ILE A 310 -16.36 -2.84 7.65
C ILE A 310 -16.33 -1.32 7.89
N ASN A 311 -17.32 -0.61 7.35
CA ASN A 311 -17.39 0.85 7.46
C ASN A 311 -18.28 1.21 8.65
N VAL A 312 -17.67 1.57 9.78
CA VAL A 312 -18.35 1.94 11.02
C VAL A 312 -17.69 3.17 11.64
N THR A 313 -18.44 3.96 12.41
CA THR A 313 -17.88 5.04 13.21
C THR A 313 -17.01 4.48 14.34
N GLU A 314 -15.86 5.11 14.61
CA GLU A 314 -14.90 4.61 15.63
C GLU A 314 -15.37 4.87 17.07
N LYS A 315 -16.30 5.81 17.26
CA LYS A 315 -16.83 6.21 18.56
C LYS A 315 -18.27 6.68 18.43
N ALA A 316 -19.10 6.25 19.38
CA ALA A 316 -20.48 6.68 19.53
C ALA A 316 -20.82 6.92 21.01
N TYR A 317 -21.87 7.70 21.26
CA TYR A 317 -22.39 7.99 22.60
C TYR A 317 -23.56 7.09 22.91
N GLU A 318 -23.82 6.85 24.19
CA GLU A 318 -24.95 6.05 24.66
C GLU A 318 -26.26 6.49 24.00
N ASN A 319 -27.05 5.52 23.54
CA ASN A 319 -28.29 5.68 22.78
C ASN A 319 -28.15 6.21 21.35
N ASP A 320 -26.94 6.50 20.85
CA ASP A 320 -26.74 6.72 19.42
C ASP A 320 -27.10 5.45 18.64
N GLU A 321 -27.81 5.61 17.52
CA GLU A 321 -27.99 4.55 16.53
C GLU A 321 -26.73 4.47 15.66
N VAL A 322 -26.01 3.35 15.76
CA VAL A 322 -24.80 3.09 14.99
C VAL A 322 -25.15 2.19 13.81
N SER A 323 -24.88 2.66 12.59
CA SER A 323 -25.01 1.88 11.37
C SER A 323 -23.65 1.55 10.77
N PHE A 324 -23.51 0.36 10.20
CA PHE A 324 -22.32 -0.05 9.49
C PHE A 324 -22.61 -0.97 8.31
N MET A 325 -21.74 -0.90 7.30
CA MET A 325 -21.82 -1.70 6.08
C MET A 325 -20.69 -2.73 6.05
N VAL A 326 -21.03 -3.98 5.72
CA VAL A 326 -20.06 -5.07 5.56
C VAL A 326 -19.95 -5.44 4.08
N THR A 327 -18.73 -5.38 3.54
CA THR A 327 -18.37 -6.00 2.26
C THR A 327 -17.44 -7.17 2.54
N LEU A 328 -17.81 -8.38 2.14
CA LEU A 328 -17.04 -9.58 2.47
C LEU A 328 -15.70 -9.66 1.69
N PRO A 329 -14.65 -10.25 2.28
CA PRO A 329 -13.45 -10.63 1.54
C PRO A 329 -13.81 -11.60 0.39
N LYS A 330 -13.10 -11.51 -0.74
CA LYS A 330 -13.31 -12.44 -1.85
C LYS A 330 -12.98 -13.88 -1.45
N GLY A 331 -13.80 -14.84 -1.87
CA GLY A 331 -13.64 -16.25 -1.51
C GLY A 331 -14.25 -16.65 -0.17
N TYR A 332 -15.06 -15.78 0.44
CA TYR A 332 -15.75 -16.03 1.71
C TYR A 332 -17.26 -15.81 1.60
N THR A 333 -18.00 -16.54 2.43
CA THR A 333 -19.43 -16.31 2.72
C THR A 333 -19.60 -15.83 4.15
N LEU A 334 -20.60 -14.98 4.40
CA LEU A 334 -20.96 -14.56 5.75
C LEU A 334 -21.53 -15.76 6.54
N GLU A 335 -21.04 -15.95 7.77
CA GLU A 335 -21.62 -16.90 8.71
C GLU A 335 -22.57 -16.20 9.68
N ASN A 336 -22.07 -15.17 10.37
CA ASN A 336 -22.88 -14.26 11.19
C ASN A 336 -22.10 -12.97 11.51
N VAL A 337 -22.81 -11.96 11.98
CA VAL A 337 -22.22 -10.74 12.56
C VAL A 337 -22.57 -10.71 14.04
N LEU A 338 -21.56 -10.56 14.89
CA LEU A 338 -21.70 -10.49 16.33
C LEU A 338 -21.24 -9.12 16.83
N CYS A 339 -22.13 -8.38 17.51
CA CYS A 339 -21.77 -7.16 18.21
C CYS A 339 -21.78 -7.45 19.71
N THR A 340 -20.65 -7.23 20.38
CA THR A 340 -20.53 -7.43 21.82
C THR A 340 -20.12 -6.14 22.53
N ALA A 341 -20.66 -5.89 23.71
CA ALA A 341 -20.23 -4.84 24.61
C ALA A 341 -19.67 -5.47 25.89
N ASP A 342 -18.40 -5.22 26.21
CA ASP A 342 -17.69 -5.88 27.33
C ASP A 342 -17.82 -7.42 27.36
N GLY A 343 -17.99 -8.06 26.19
CA GLY A 343 -18.14 -9.51 26.06
C GLY A 343 -19.58 -10.05 26.10
N GLU A 344 -20.59 -9.19 26.28
CA GLU A 344 -22.01 -9.58 26.18
C GLU A 344 -22.60 -9.21 24.82
N ASN A 345 -23.43 -10.10 24.26
CA ASN A 345 -24.06 -9.88 22.95
C ASN A 345 -25.12 -8.77 23.00
N LEU A 346 -25.12 -7.93 21.97
CA LEU A 346 -26.17 -6.92 21.76
C LEU A 346 -27.38 -7.56 21.05
N ASN A 347 -28.58 -7.31 21.57
CA ASN A 347 -29.82 -7.99 21.13
C ASN A 347 -30.49 -7.38 19.88
N THR A 348 -30.05 -6.21 19.41
CA THR A 348 -30.68 -5.49 18.30
C THR A 348 -29.67 -5.31 17.17
N ILE A 349 -29.67 -6.27 16.25
CA ILE A 349 -28.99 -6.18 14.96
C ILE A 349 -30.07 -6.34 13.89
N THR A 350 -30.40 -5.27 13.16
CA THR A 350 -31.28 -5.38 11.99
C THR A 350 -30.41 -5.50 10.75
N GLU A 351 -30.55 -6.61 10.03
CA GLU A 351 -29.85 -6.86 8.77
C GLU A 351 -30.76 -6.50 7.60
N GLU A 352 -30.37 -5.50 6.81
CA GLU A 352 -31.01 -5.21 5.52
C GLU A 352 -29.92 -4.96 4.47
N ASN A 353 -29.79 -5.86 3.49
CA ASN A 353 -28.86 -5.76 2.37
C ASN A 353 -27.37 -5.51 2.75
N GLY A 354 -26.87 -6.13 3.82
CA GLY A 354 -25.48 -5.97 4.30
C GLY A 354 -25.23 -4.70 5.13
N SER A 355 -26.30 -3.98 5.46
CA SER A 355 -26.32 -2.93 6.49
C SER A 355 -26.76 -3.50 7.83
N TYR A 356 -26.05 -3.13 8.89
CA TYR A 356 -26.32 -3.56 10.26
C TYR A 356 -26.44 -2.33 11.15
N THR A 357 -27.38 -2.37 12.10
CA THR A 357 -27.57 -1.30 13.08
C THR A 357 -27.61 -1.83 14.50
N PHE A 358 -27.12 -1.06 15.47
CA PHE A 358 -27.32 -1.32 16.91
C PHE A 358 -27.42 0.01 17.68
N ILE A 359 -27.94 -0.06 18.91
CA ILE A 359 -27.98 1.08 19.82
C ILE A 359 -26.76 1.04 20.73
N MET A 360 -25.99 2.13 20.75
CA MET A 360 -24.76 2.21 21.52
C MET A 360 -25.03 2.13 23.03
N PRO A 361 -24.43 1.18 23.77
CA PRO A 361 -24.70 0.99 25.21
C PRO A 361 -23.86 1.87 26.14
N GLY A 362 -23.15 2.87 25.60
CA GLY A 362 -22.23 3.72 26.37
C GLY A 362 -20.93 3.02 26.80
N LYS A 363 -20.60 1.88 26.19
CA LYS A 363 -19.44 1.02 26.49
C LYS A 363 -18.70 0.64 25.21
N ASN A 364 -17.48 0.12 25.32
CA ASN A 364 -16.73 -0.33 24.15
C ASN A 364 -17.43 -1.49 23.45
N VAL A 365 -17.58 -1.40 22.13
CA VAL A 365 -18.26 -2.41 21.31
C VAL A 365 -17.24 -3.07 20.38
N THR A 366 -17.26 -4.39 20.34
CA THR A 366 -16.52 -5.19 19.35
C THR A 366 -17.49 -5.80 18.35
N ILE A 367 -17.28 -5.49 17.08
CA ILE A 367 -17.96 -6.07 15.93
C ILE A 367 -17.08 -7.19 15.37
N THR A 368 -17.59 -8.40 15.40
CA THR A 368 -16.95 -9.59 14.85
C THR A 368 -17.78 -10.07 13.68
N VAL A 369 -17.23 -9.97 12.47
CA VAL A 369 -17.85 -10.54 11.26
C VAL A 369 -17.25 -11.92 11.04
N ASN A 370 -18.00 -12.96 11.40
CA ASN A 370 -17.59 -14.34 11.22
C ASN A 370 -17.84 -14.76 9.77
N VAL A 371 -16.79 -15.23 9.11
CA VAL A 371 -16.82 -15.64 7.70
C VAL A 371 -16.32 -17.06 7.53
N ARG A 372 -16.91 -17.77 6.57
CA ARG A 372 -16.51 -19.13 6.19
C ARG A 372 -15.95 -19.13 4.77
N PRO A 373 -14.77 -19.74 4.52
CA PRO A 373 -14.21 -19.80 3.18
C PRO A 373 -15.10 -20.64 2.25
N ILE A 374 -15.25 -20.20 1.01
CA ILE A 374 -15.95 -20.93 -0.05
C ILE A 374 -15.13 -22.16 -0.43
N GLN A 375 -15.80 -23.29 -0.60
CA GLN A 375 -15.20 -24.51 -1.12
C GLN A 375 -15.22 -24.49 -2.65
N TYR A 376 -14.06 -24.71 -3.24
CA TYR A 376 -13.84 -24.77 -4.68
C TYR A 376 -13.55 -26.22 -5.10
N THR A 377 -14.05 -26.59 -6.27
CA THR A 377 -13.91 -27.94 -6.83
C THR A 377 -13.21 -27.87 -8.18
N ILE A 378 -12.13 -28.64 -8.36
CA ILE A 378 -11.51 -28.85 -9.67
C ILE A 378 -11.78 -30.30 -10.10
N ASN A 379 -12.49 -30.46 -11.20
CA ASN A 379 -12.72 -31.74 -11.86
C ASN A 379 -11.58 -32.02 -12.84
N LEU A 380 -11.02 -33.22 -12.77
CA LEU A 380 -9.93 -33.67 -13.61
C LEU A 380 -10.49 -34.58 -14.70
N ASP A 381 -10.56 -34.08 -15.93
CA ASP A 381 -10.94 -34.87 -17.09
C ASP A 381 -9.68 -35.56 -17.66
N LEU A 382 -9.64 -36.89 -17.55
CA LEU A 382 -8.48 -37.69 -17.95
C LEU A 382 -8.37 -37.87 -19.48
N GLN A 383 -9.34 -37.41 -20.27
CA GLN A 383 -9.35 -37.51 -21.73
C GLN A 383 -9.09 -38.94 -22.23
N GLU A 384 -9.88 -39.89 -21.70
CA GLU A 384 -9.77 -41.35 -21.92
C GLU A 384 -8.53 -42.03 -21.32
N GLY A 385 -7.68 -41.30 -20.59
CA GLY A 385 -6.63 -41.88 -19.75
C GLY A 385 -7.18 -42.53 -18.48
N THR A 386 -6.30 -43.17 -17.73
CA THR A 386 -6.56 -43.79 -16.42
C THR A 386 -5.88 -43.03 -15.29
N GLY A 387 -6.48 -43.07 -14.10
CA GLY A 387 -6.01 -42.38 -12.91
C GLY A 387 -6.99 -42.57 -11.75
N THR A 388 -6.50 -42.44 -10.51
CA THR A 388 -7.31 -42.66 -9.30
C THR A 388 -7.99 -41.40 -8.79
N THR A 389 -7.45 -40.22 -9.10
CA THR A 389 -7.97 -38.93 -8.66
C THR A 389 -8.69 -38.25 -9.82
N THR A 390 -9.98 -37.99 -9.65
CA THR A 390 -10.82 -37.31 -10.66
C THR A 390 -11.35 -35.95 -10.19
N THR A 391 -11.19 -35.64 -8.90
CA THR A 391 -11.68 -34.39 -8.30
C THR A 391 -10.76 -33.97 -7.16
N ILE A 392 -10.44 -32.69 -7.08
CA ILE A 392 -9.72 -32.08 -5.95
C ILE A 392 -10.55 -30.92 -5.38
N TYR A 393 -10.43 -30.72 -4.07
CA TYR A 393 -11.12 -29.65 -3.35
C TYR A 393 -10.11 -28.69 -2.74
N GLY A 394 -10.50 -27.43 -2.61
CA GLY A 394 -9.72 -26.43 -1.91
C GLY A 394 -10.57 -25.26 -1.47
N SER A 395 -9.93 -24.33 -0.77
CA SER A 395 -10.46 -23.04 -0.38
C SER A 395 -9.33 -22.01 -0.37
N VAL A 396 -9.67 -20.74 -0.19
CA VAL A 396 -8.64 -19.69 -0.07
C VAL A 396 -7.73 -19.90 1.16
N GLU A 397 -8.19 -20.62 2.18
CA GLU A 397 -7.40 -20.96 3.37
C GLU A 397 -6.67 -22.30 3.25
N ASN A 398 -7.12 -23.19 2.35
CA ASN A 398 -6.52 -24.49 2.10
C ASN A 398 -6.48 -24.74 0.60
N LEU A 399 -5.41 -24.28 -0.04
CA LEU A 399 -5.29 -24.27 -1.50
C LEU A 399 -5.34 -25.69 -2.08
N PRO A 400 -6.05 -25.90 -3.21
CA PRO A 400 -6.10 -27.20 -3.86
C PRO A 400 -4.72 -27.56 -4.43
N VAL A 401 -4.35 -28.83 -4.35
CA VAL A 401 -3.07 -29.36 -4.84
C VAL A 401 -3.33 -30.33 -5.99
N LEU A 402 -2.62 -30.16 -7.11
CA LEU A 402 -2.71 -31.09 -8.24
C LEU A 402 -2.13 -32.46 -7.84
N PRO A 403 -2.64 -33.58 -8.40
CA PRO A 403 -2.13 -34.91 -8.10
C PRO A 403 -0.62 -35.03 -8.41
N ASN A 404 0.12 -35.72 -7.54
CA ASN A 404 1.54 -36.02 -7.76
C ASN A 404 1.74 -37.09 -8.85
N ASP A 405 0.81 -38.03 -8.94
CA ASP A 405 0.84 -39.08 -9.96
C ASP A 405 0.22 -38.57 -11.25
N ASN A 406 0.98 -38.67 -12.34
CA ASN A 406 0.47 -38.32 -13.66
C ASN A 406 -0.56 -39.36 -14.13
N PRO A 407 -1.63 -38.94 -14.82
CA PRO A 407 -2.53 -39.89 -15.45
C PRO A 407 -1.82 -40.63 -16.59
N GLU A 408 -2.20 -41.88 -16.81
CA GLU A 408 -1.62 -42.75 -17.83
C GLU A 408 -2.57 -42.88 -19.02
N LYS A 409 -2.04 -42.79 -20.24
CA LYS A 409 -2.80 -43.12 -21.45
C LYS A 409 -1.91 -43.97 -22.36
N GLN A 410 -2.32 -45.21 -22.61
CA GLN A 410 -1.56 -46.16 -23.40
C GLN A 410 -1.16 -45.56 -24.76
N GLY A 411 0.13 -45.58 -25.09
CA GLY A 411 0.66 -45.01 -26.34
C GLY A 411 0.98 -43.51 -26.30
N TYR A 412 0.81 -42.82 -25.15
CA TYR A 412 1.06 -41.39 -25.04
C TYR A 412 1.82 -41.02 -23.76
N ASN A 413 2.66 -39.97 -23.85
CA ASN A 413 3.28 -39.31 -22.71
C ASN A 413 2.37 -38.19 -22.21
N PHE A 414 2.11 -38.13 -20.89
CA PHE A 414 1.37 -37.02 -20.28
C PHE A 414 2.11 -35.69 -20.49
N LYS A 415 1.42 -34.72 -21.06
CA LYS A 415 1.96 -33.39 -21.40
C LYS A 415 1.71 -32.38 -20.28
N GLY A 416 0.63 -32.53 -19.51
CA GLY A 416 0.22 -31.62 -18.46
C GLY A 416 -1.30 -31.44 -18.37
N TRP A 417 -1.73 -30.62 -17.41
CA TRP A 417 -3.12 -30.21 -17.23
C TRP A 417 -3.40 -28.90 -17.97
N PHE A 418 -4.59 -28.78 -18.55
CA PHE A 418 -4.99 -27.63 -19.36
C PHE A 418 -6.40 -27.14 -19.06
N ASP A 419 -6.69 -25.87 -19.29
CA ASP A 419 -8.03 -25.27 -19.11
C ASP A 419 -9.05 -25.64 -20.22
N ALA A 420 -8.62 -26.38 -21.24
CA ALA A 420 -9.47 -26.84 -22.33
C ALA A 420 -9.04 -28.22 -22.86
N PRO A 421 -9.97 -29.02 -23.44
CA PRO A 421 -9.68 -30.35 -23.98
C PRO A 421 -8.57 -30.38 -25.04
N THR A 422 -8.48 -29.32 -25.86
CA THR A 422 -7.44 -29.16 -26.89
C THR A 422 -6.96 -27.71 -26.95
N LYS A 423 -5.64 -27.51 -27.13
CA LYS A 423 -5.00 -26.19 -27.29
C LYS A 423 -5.26 -25.17 -26.15
N GLY A 424 -5.63 -25.64 -24.96
CA GLY A 424 -5.80 -24.78 -23.78
C GLY A 424 -4.49 -24.17 -23.26
N THR A 425 -4.62 -23.36 -22.23
CA THR A 425 -3.52 -22.85 -21.40
C THR A 425 -3.10 -23.92 -20.40
N VAL A 426 -1.80 -24.07 -20.19
CA VAL A 426 -1.26 -25.00 -19.18
C VAL A 426 -1.68 -24.52 -17.78
N ILE A 427 -2.21 -25.43 -16.97
CA ILE A 427 -2.48 -25.23 -15.55
C ILE A 427 -1.39 -25.95 -14.75
N THR A 428 -0.71 -25.19 -13.89
CA THR A 428 0.38 -25.67 -13.04
C THR A 428 0.10 -25.33 -11.58
N MET A 429 0.97 -25.78 -10.68
CA MET A 429 0.86 -25.39 -9.27
C MET A 429 1.01 -23.88 -9.07
N ASP A 430 1.66 -23.14 -9.97
CA ASP A 430 1.75 -21.68 -9.88
C ASP A 430 0.39 -20.98 -10.02
N ASN A 431 -0.57 -21.61 -10.70
CA ASN A 431 -1.94 -21.11 -10.79
C ASN A 431 -2.73 -21.33 -9.48
N LEU A 432 -2.22 -22.15 -8.56
CA LEU A 432 -2.90 -22.57 -7.33
C LEU A 432 -2.06 -22.31 -6.06
N ASN A 433 -0.88 -21.70 -6.19
CA ASN A 433 0.07 -21.51 -5.08
C ASN A 433 -0.26 -20.35 -4.14
N THR A 434 -1.23 -19.49 -4.51
CA THR A 434 -1.74 -18.38 -3.71
C THR A 434 -3.25 -18.30 -3.85
N ALA A 435 -3.92 -17.70 -2.85
CA ALA A 435 -5.37 -17.54 -2.87
C ALA A 435 -5.81 -16.63 -4.02
N SER A 436 -5.04 -15.57 -4.30
CA SER A 436 -5.30 -14.68 -5.44
C SER A 436 -5.15 -15.36 -6.80
N ASN A 437 -4.13 -16.20 -7.01
CA ASN A 437 -3.99 -16.93 -8.27
C ASN A 437 -5.13 -17.94 -8.46
N MET A 438 -5.50 -18.65 -7.39
CA MET A 438 -6.62 -19.59 -7.44
C MET A 438 -7.95 -18.88 -7.75
N LEU A 439 -8.25 -17.77 -7.08
CA LEU A 439 -9.45 -16.98 -7.39
C LEU A 439 -9.44 -16.42 -8.82
N ALA A 440 -8.28 -16.02 -9.35
CA ALA A 440 -8.17 -15.56 -10.74
C ALA A 440 -8.46 -16.68 -11.74
N LEU A 441 -8.02 -17.91 -11.44
CA LEU A 441 -8.31 -19.09 -12.26
C LEU A 441 -9.79 -19.45 -12.28
N PHE A 442 -10.46 -19.40 -11.11
CA PHE A 442 -11.88 -19.72 -10.99
C PHE A 442 -12.83 -18.60 -11.46
N GLY A 443 -12.37 -17.34 -11.41
CA GLY A 443 -13.21 -16.18 -11.72
C GLY A 443 -14.40 -16.07 -10.75
N ASN A 444 -15.62 -16.14 -11.29
CA ASN A 444 -16.87 -16.11 -10.50
C ASN A 444 -17.44 -17.51 -10.23
N ASN A 445 -16.77 -18.58 -10.69
CA ASN A 445 -17.25 -19.94 -10.52
C ASN A 445 -16.66 -20.58 -9.25
N THR A 446 -17.34 -21.58 -8.71
CA THR A 446 -16.81 -22.44 -7.63
C THR A 446 -16.37 -23.80 -8.14
N GLU A 447 -16.60 -24.08 -9.42
CA GLU A 447 -16.23 -25.32 -10.09
C GLU A 447 -15.47 -25.01 -11.38
N LEU A 448 -14.41 -25.78 -11.63
CA LEU A 448 -13.59 -25.73 -12.83
C LEU A 448 -13.31 -27.16 -13.29
N THR A 449 -13.26 -27.38 -14.60
CA THR A 449 -12.74 -28.63 -15.17
C THR A 449 -11.41 -28.34 -15.85
N ILE A 450 -10.39 -29.14 -15.54
CA ILE A 450 -9.11 -29.14 -16.24
C ILE A 450 -8.90 -30.50 -16.92
N TYR A 451 -8.17 -30.49 -18.02
CA TYR A 451 -8.08 -31.60 -18.97
C TYR A 451 -6.65 -32.10 -19.07
N ALA A 452 -6.46 -33.40 -18.91
CA ALA A 452 -5.18 -34.05 -19.20
C ALA A 452 -4.93 -34.01 -20.71
N GLN A 453 -3.79 -33.48 -21.14
CA GLN A 453 -3.35 -33.61 -22.53
C GLN A 453 -2.12 -34.51 -22.60
N TYR A 454 -1.98 -35.18 -23.74
CA TYR A 454 -0.92 -36.15 -23.98
C TYR A 454 -0.22 -35.88 -25.32
N THR A 455 1.02 -36.37 -25.45
CA THR A 455 1.79 -36.38 -26.69
C THR A 455 1.98 -37.84 -27.11
N GLU A 456 1.61 -38.17 -28.34
CA GLU A 456 1.73 -39.53 -28.88
C GLU A 456 3.20 -39.98 -28.86
N VAL A 457 3.46 -41.17 -28.32
CA VAL A 457 4.78 -41.81 -28.38
C VAL A 457 4.90 -42.44 -29.76
N GLY A 458 5.96 -42.09 -30.49
CA GLY A 458 6.11 -42.44 -31.91
C GLY A 458 6.16 -43.96 -32.19
N ASN A 459 6.12 -44.29 -33.48
CA ASN A 459 6.31 -45.66 -33.96
C ASN A 459 7.77 -45.90 -34.39
N PHE A 460 8.22 -47.15 -34.32
CA PHE A 460 9.51 -47.58 -34.86
C PHE A 460 9.39 -48.78 -35.80
N VAL A 461 10.41 -48.99 -36.63
CA VAL A 461 10.53 -50.18 -37.51
C VAL A 461 11.78 -50.99 -37.17
N VAL A 462 11.76 -52.29 -37.45
CA VAL A 462 12.92 -53.17 -37.27
C VAL A 462 13.53 -53.48 -38.64
N ILE A 463 14.85 -53.35 -38.75
CA ILE A 463 15.58 -53.55 -39.99
C ILE A 463 16.66 -54.61 -39.76
N TYR A 464 16.67 -55.65 -40.59
CA TYR A 464 17.76 -56.64 -40.63
C TYR A 464 18.70 -56.32 -41.79
N SER A 465 19.97 -56.08 -41.49
CA SER A 465 21.02 -55.73 -42.44
C SER A 465 22.10 -56.81 -42.46
N ALA A 466 22.18 -57.57 -43.55
CA ALA A 466 23.17 -58.63 -43.72
C ALA A 466 24.09 -58.33 -44.90
N VAL A 467 25.14 -57.55 -44.64
CA VAL A 467 26.09 -57.12 -45.68
C VAL A 467 26.82 -58.32 -46.30
N GLY A 468 26.68 -58.47 -47.62
CA GLY A 468 27.34 -59.53 -48.41
C GLY A 468 26.61 -60.88 -48.38
N ALA A 469 25.44 -60.98 -47.74
CA ALA A 469 24.58 -62.15 -47.82
C ALA A 469 23.76 -62.17 -49.13
N ASP A 470 23.23 -63.34 -49.47
CA ASP A 470 22.21 -63.51 -50.51
C ASP A 470 20.91 -62.81 -50.07
N GLU A 471 20.47 -61.81 -50.85
CA GLU A 471 19.31 -60.97 -50.54
C GLU A 471 18.03 -61.78 -50.30
N GLU A 472 17.86 -62.93 -50.99
CA GLU A 472 16.69 -63.80 -50.83
C GLU A 472 16.62 -64.47 -49.44
N THR A 473 17.71 -64.40 -48.66
CA THR A 473 17.82 -65.06 -47.36
C THR A 473 17.73 -64.11 -46.17
N ILE A 474 17.67 -62.80 -46.40
CA ILE A 474 17.60 -61.79 -45.33
C ILE A 474 16.17 -61.73 -44.77
N PRO A 475 15.97 -61.83 -43.44
CA PRO A 475 14.65 -61.64 -42.84
C PRO A 475 14.10 -60.23 -43.13
N THR A 476 12.83 -60.14 -43.49
CA THR A 476 12.14 -58.85 -43.62
C THR A 476 11.13 -58.69 -42.49
N ASP A 477 11.15 -57.52 -41.86
CA ASP A 477 10.12 -57.11 -40.91
C ASP A 477 9.50 -55.79 -41.37
N ASN A 478 8.26 -55.87 -41.86
CA ASN A 478 7.51 -54.72 -42.36
C ASN A 478 6.53 -54.19 -41.31
N THR A 479 6.66 -54.64 -40.05
CA THR A 479 5.78 -54.23 -38.96
C THR A 479 6.19 -52.85 -38.47
N GLN A 480 5.21 -51.95 -38.35
CA GLN A 480 5.37 -50.70 -37.64
C GLN A 480 5.01 -50.95 -36.17
N TYR A 481 6.02 -50.93 -35.30
CA TYR A 481 5.87 -51.21 -33.87
C TYR A 481 5.58 -49.92 -33.09
N ASN A 482 4.61 -50.00 -32.18
CA ASN A 482 4.36 -48.95 -31.20
C ASN A 482 5.30 -49.13 -30.00
N ILE A 483 6.07 -48.09 -29.64
CA ILE A 483 7.04 -48.11 -28.53
C ILE A 483 6.37 -48.50 -27.20
N ALA A 484 5.12 -48.10 -26.97
CA ALA A 484 4.42 -48.38 -25.72
C ALA A 484 3.87 -49.82 -25.63
N GLU A 485 3.69 -50.51 -26.76
CA GLU A 485 3.10 -51.86 -26.80
C GLU A 485 4.16 -52.97 -26.96
N THR A 486 5.38 -52.59 -27.36
CA THR A 486 6.40 -53.54 -27.78
C THR A 486 7.64 -53.44 -26.90
N SER A 487 7.68 -54.22 -25.81
CA SER A 487 8.86 -54.27 -24.92
C SER A 487 9.93 -55.27 -25.39
N ILE A 488 9.56 -56.21 -26.28
CA ILE A 488 10.44 -57.26 -26.78
C ILE A 488 10.25 -57.49 -28.29
N ILE A 489 11.36 -57.71 -29.01
CA ILE A 489 11.39 -58.18 -30.40
C ILE A 489 11.89 -59.63 -30.41
N LYS A 490 11.19 -60.52 -31.11
CA LYS A 490 11.64 -61.92 -31.31
C LYS A 490 12.55 -62.00 -32.52
N ILE A 491 13.71 -62.63 -32.37
CA ILE A 491 14.65 -62.83 -33.47
C ILE A 491 14.09 -63.86 -34.45
N PRO A 492 14.11 -63.59 -35.76
CA PRO A 492 13.57 -64.50 -36.76
C PRO A 492 14.40 -65.79 -36.86
N ASN A 493 13.73 -66.91 -37.12
CA ASN A 493 14.36 -68.21 -37.39
C ASN A 493 15.00 -68.29 -38.80
N GLN A 494 14.78 -67.29 -39.64
CA GLN A 494 15.40 -67.23 -40.96
C GLN A 494 16.86 -66.77 -40.82
N GLU A 495 17.80 -67.63 -41.21
CA GLU A 495 19.23 -67.32 -41.20
C GLU A 495 19.70 -66.83 -42.59
N PRO A 496 20.37 -65.66 -42.68
CA PRO A 496 20.96 -65.21 -43.93
C PRO A 496 22.14 -66.12 -44.32
N LYS A 497 22.41 -66.23 -45.62
CA LYS A 497 23.52 -67.03 -46.15
C LYS A 497 24.56 -66.16 -46.83
N LYS A 498 25.83 -66.36 -46.48
CA LYS A 498 26.98 -65.71 -47.10
C LYS A 498 28.00 -66.78 -47.48
N LEU A 499 28.30 -66.91 -48.78
CA LEU A 499 29.19 -67.95 -49.30
C LEU A 499 30.56 -67.86 -48.62
N GLY A 500 31.05 -68.96 -48.05
CA GLY A 500 32.34 -69.00 -47.35
C GLY A 500 32.33 -68.55 -45.88
N TYR A 501 31.15 -68.26 -45.32
CA TYR A 501 31.00 -67.79 -43.94
C TYR A 501 29.91 -68.56 -43.19
N THR A 502 30.02 -68.59 -41.86
CA THR A 502 29.01 -69.09 -40.92
C THR A 502 28.30 -67.91 -40.25
N PHE A 503 26.96 -67.96 -40.16
CA PHE A 503 26.14 -66.94 -39.50
C PHE A 503 26.10 -67.15 -37.98
N GLU A 504 26.67 -66.22 -37.23
CA GLU A 504 26.76 -66.30 -35.77
C GLU A 504 25.52 -65.71 -35.07
N GLY A 505 24.81 -64.80 -35.72
CA GLY A 505 23.65 -64.10 -35.17
C GLY A 505 23.61 -62.61 -35.55
N TRP A 506 22.72 -61.88 -34.92
CA TRP A 506 22.50 -60.45 -35.14
C TRP A 506 23.07 -59.63 -33.99
N LYS A 507 23.79 -58.54 -34.29
CA LYS A 507 24.17 -57.53 -33.29
C LYS A 507 23.38 -56.26 -33.50
N THR A 508 23.14 -55.52 -32.44
CA THR A 508 22.65 -54.14 -32.53
C THR A 508 23.82 -53.17 -32.38
N GLY A 509 23.62 -51.90 -32.73
CA GLY A 509 24.61 -50.85 -32.43
C GLY A 509 24.65 -50.43 -30.96
N THR A 510 23.75 -50.94 -30.12
CA THR A 510 23.56 -50.49 -28.73
C THR A 510 24.32 -51.34 -27.71
N ASP A 511 24.68 -52.57 -28.06
CA ASP A 511 25.41 -53.49 -27.17
C ASP A 511 26.27 -54.48 -27.97
N ASP A 512 27.09 -55.26 -27.24
CA ASP A 512 27.96 -56.28 -27.82
C ASP A 512 27.32 -57.68 -27.89
N THR A 513 26.03 -57.81 -27.57
CA THR A 513 25.33 -59.10 -27.52
C THR A 513 25.03 -59.60 -28.93
N VAL A 514 25.24 -60.89 -29.15
CA VAL A 514 24.82 -61.59 -30.38
C VAL A 514 23.49 -62.28 -30.11
N TYR A 515 22.48 -61.90 -30.90
CA TYR A 515 21.11 -62.37 -30.81
C TYR A 515 20.83 -63.41 -31.90
N LYS A 516 20.38 -64.61 -31.53
CA LYS A 516 20.13 -65.70 -32.48
C LYS A 516 18.95 -66.56 -32.05
N TYR A 517 18.07 -66.88 -32.99
CA TYR A 517 16.90 -67.72 -32.75
C TYR A 517 17.30 -69.07 -32.15
N GLY A 518 16.54 -69.53 -31.14
CA GLY A 518 16.79 -70.81 -30.45
C GLY A 518 17.95 -70.79 -29.45
N THR A 519 18.57 -69.64 -29.19
CA THR A 519 19.59 -69.46 -28.15
C THR A 519 19.01 -68.75 -26.91
N GLN A 520 19.82 -68.55 -25.85
CA GLN A 520 19.39 -67.75 -24.68
C GLN A 520 19.07 -66.28 -25.04
N ASN A 521 19.63 -65.78 -26.15
CA ASN A 521 19.43 -64.41 -26.64
C ASN A 521 18.56 -64.42 -27.91
N ASP A 522 17.41 -65.11 -27.87
CA ASP A 522 16.44 -65.18 -28.98
C ASP A 522 15.41 -64.03 -29.00
N THR A 523 15.52 -63.10 -28.05
CA THR A 523 14.72 -61.87 -27.95
C THR A 523 15.60 -60.66 -27.66
N TYR A 524 15.18 -59.49 -28.13
CA TYR A 524 15.79 -58.19 -27.86
C TYR A 524 14.83 -57.31 -27.07
N THR A 525 15.27 -56.74 -25.95
CA THR A 525 14.48 -55.78 -25.16
C THR A 525 14.61 -54.39 -25.75
N VAL A 526 13.47 -53.77 -26.05
CA VAL A 526 13.38 -52.46 -26.71
C VAL A 526 13.67 -51.34 -25.69
N PRO A 527 14.67 -50.45 -25.92
CA PRO A 527 14.85 -49.25 -25.11
C PRO A 527 13.62 -48.33 -25.11
N ASN A 528 13.38 -47.60 -24.01
CA ASN A 528 12.20 -46.74 -23.85
C ASN A 528 12.25 -45.43 -24.67
N ASP A 529 13.38 -45.11 -25.30
CA ASP A 529 13.70 -43.81 -25.92
C ASP A 529 14.02 -43.91 -27.42
N ILE A 530 13.55 -44.95 -28.10
CA ILE A 530 13.84 -45.16 -29.52
C ILE A 530 13.18 -44.08 -30.38
N ASN A 531 13.92 -43.58 -31.36
CA ASN A 531 13.39 -42.70 -32.39
C ASN A 531 13.77 -43.26 -33.77
N GLY A 532 12.78 -43.68 -34.56
CA GLY A 532 12.99 -44.16 -35.93
C GLY A 532 13.05 -45.69 -36.06
N ALA A 533 14.25 -46.29 -36.14
CA ALA A 533 14.41 -47.72 -36.46
C ALA A 533 15.45 -48.42 -35.60
N ILE A 534 15.21 -49.69 -35.27
CA ILE A 534 16.22 -50.60 -34.69
C ILE A 534 16.85 -51.38 -35.83
N THR A 535 18.18 -51.34 -35.94
CA THR A 535 18.90 -52.08 -36.98
C THR A 535 19.70 -53.23 -36.36
N PHE A 536 19.41 -54.44 -36.81
CA PHE A 536 20.15 -55.67 -36.54
C PHE A 536 21.14 -55.94 -37.67
N ILE A 537 22.43 -56.05 -37.34
CA ILE A 537 23.52 -56.27 -38.30
C ILE A 537 24.01 -57.71 -38.17
N ALA A 538 24.10 -58.43 -39.30
CA ALA A 538 24.55 -59.83 -39.30
C ALA A 538 26.04 -59.95 -38.94
N GLN A 539 26.34 -60.84 -38.00
CA GLN A 539 27.69 -61.22 -37.59
C GLN A 539 28.10 -62.54 -38.26
N TRP A 540 29.32 -62.58 -38.81
CA TRP A 540 29.84 -63.71 -39.57
C TRP A 540 31.18 -64.21 -39.01
N SER A 541 31.40 -65.52 -39.07
CA SER A 541 32.71 -66.17 -38.93
C SER A 541 33.15 -66.70 -40.30
N ILE A 542 34.40 -66.45 -40.69
CA ILE A 542 34.93 -66.99 -41.95
C ILE A 542 35.16 -68.50 -41.82
N ASN A 543 34.79 -69.26 -42.85
CA ASN A 543 35.03 -70.70 -42.87
C ASN A 543 36.45 -70.99 -43.34
N GLU A 544 37.11 -71.92 -42.65
CA GLU A 544 38.43 -72.47 -43.01
C GLU A 544 38.25 -73.87 -43.60
N TYR A 545 38.94 -74.14 -44.70
CA TYR A 545 38.86 -75.37 -45.49
C TYR A 545 40.20 -76.07 -45.51
N GLU A 546 40.20 -77.40 -45.42
CA GLU A 546 41.41 -78.22 -45.35
C GLU A 546 41.96 -78.58 -46.74
N ILE A 547 43.29 -78.65 -46.86
CA ILE A 547 44.01 -79.12 -48.06
C ILE A 547 44.73 -80.42 -47.71
N THR A 548 44.33 -81.51 -48.37
CA THR A 548 44.94 -82.83 -48.21
C THR A 548 45.78 -83.17 -49.44
N TYR A 549 47.03 -83.61 -49.22
CA TYR A 549 47.95 -83.99 -50.31
C TYR A 549 48.18 -85.50 -50.38
N GLU A 550 47.83 -86.08 -51.52
CA GLU A 550 48.08 -87.47 -51.88
C GLU A 550 49.32 -87.57 -52.78
N LEU A 551 50.48 -87.79 -52.15
CA LEU A 551 51.79 -87.68 -52.80
C LEU A 551 52.15 -88.86 -53.72
N ASN A 552 51.40 -89.95 -53.70
CA ASN A 552 51.64 -91.16 -54.50
C ASN A 552 53.10 -91.67 -54.42
N GLY A 553 53.64 -91.70 -53.19
CA GLY A 553 54.99 -92.15 -52.89
C GLY A 553 56.09 -91.09 -53.03
N GLY A 554 55.72 -89.81 -53.21
CA GLY A 554 56.64 -88.67 -53.12
C GLY A 554 56.71 -88.05 -51.71
N ILE A 555 57.50 -86.98 -51.59
CA ILE A 555 57.66 -86.14 -50.39
C ILE A 555 57.13 -84.74 -50.73
N ASN A 556 56.27 -84.18 -49.86
CA ASN A 556 55.70 -82.85 -50.08
C ASN A 556 56.74 -81.75 -49.84
N ALA A 557 56.47 -80.55 -50.34
CA ALA A 557 57.25 -79.38 -50.01
C ALA A 557 57.00 -78.93 -48.56
N GLU A 558 58.04 -78.41 -47.90
CA GLU A 558 57.98 -77.97 -46.50
C GLU A 558 56.97 -76.82 -46.26
N ASN A 559 56.72 -76.02 -47.29
CA ASN A 559 55.81 -74.87 -47.26
C ASN A 559 54.43 -75.14 -47.89
N ALA A 560 54.02 -76.40 -47.99
CA ALA A 560 52.69 -76.74 -48.51
C ALA A 560 51.59 -76.29 -47.53
N PRO A 561 50.63 -75.43 -47.96
CA PRO A 561 49.55 -74.96 -47.10
C PRO A 561 48.59 -76.10 -46.78
N VAL A 562 48.17 -76.17 -45.52
CA VAL A 562 47.26 -77.21 -45.02
C VAL A 562 45.80 -76.76 -44.96
N SER A 563 45.56 -75.46 -45.08
CA SER A 563 44.22 -74.89 -45.08
C SER A 563 44.16 -73.59 -45.89
N TYR A 564 42.94 -73.17 -46.23
CA TYR A 564 42.66 -71.89 -46.87
C TYR A 564 41.24 -71.41 -46.51
N THR A 565 40.98 -70.13 -46.74
CA THR A 565 39.65 -69.53 -46.61
C THR A 565 39.22 -68.93 -47.95
N ILE A 566 37.94 -68.58 -48.07
CA ILE A 566 37.43 -67.88 -49.26
C ILE A 566 38.17 -66.54 -49.54
N GLU A 567 38.73 -65.91 -48.50
CA GLU A 567 39.48 -64.65 -48.61
C GLU A 567 40.98 -64.84 -48.86
N THR A 568 41.50 -66.06 -48.72
CA THR A 568 42.90 -66.37 -48.93
C THR A 568 43.29 -66.05 -50.38
N ASP A 569 44.38 -65.29 -50.57
CA ASP A 569 44.88 -65.00 -51.90
C ASP A 569 45.29 -66.27 -52.64
N THR A 570 45.29 -66.22 -53.98
CA THR A 570 45.54 -67.40 -54.82
C THR A 570 46.81 -68.14 -54.41
N ILE A 571 46.64 -69.40 -53.97
CA ILE A 571 47.72 -70.27 -53.50
C ILE A 571 48.34 -70.94 -54.72
N THR A 572 49.63 -70.71 -54.98
CA THR A 572 50.39 -71.51 -55.95
C THR A 572 50.84 -72.80 -55.30
N LEU A 573 50.51 -73.95 -55.89
CA LEU A 573 50.84 -75.24 -55.29
C LEU A 573 52.33 -75.53 -55.41
N PRO A 574 53.03 -75.88 -54.31
CA PRO A 574 54.47 -76.12 -54.37
C PRO A 574 54.77 -77.44 -55.08
N VAL A 575 55.99 -77.57 -55.60
CA VAL A 575 56.43 -78.76 -56.34
C VAL A 575 56.96 -79.81 -55.35
N PRO A 576 56.36 -81.01 -55.26
CA PRO A 576 56.88 -82.10 -54.43
C PRO A 576 58.07 -82.81 -55.10
N THR A 577 58.76 -83.68 -54.38
CA THR A 577 59.90 -84.47 -54.91
C THR A 577 59.71 -85.98 -54.77
N LYS A 578 60.18 -86.76 -55.75
CA LYS A 578 60.21 -88.23 -55.71
C LYS A 578 61.44 -88.76 -56.45
N ASP A 579 62.31 -89.49 -55.75
CA ASP A 579 63.57 -90.00 -56.32
C ASP A 579 63.35 -90.90 -57.55
N GLY A 580 64.05 -90.61 -58.63
CA GLY A 580 63.96 -91.36 -59.90
C GLY A 580 62.79 -90.97 -60.81
N TYR A 581 61.95 -90.01 -60.41
CA TYR A 581 60.78 -89.55 -61.18
C TYR A 581 60.78 -88.04 -61.45
N ASN A 582 60.12 -87.59 -62.52
CA ASN A 582 59.76 -86.19 -62.79
C ASN A 582 58.34 -85.92 -62.29
N PHE A 583 58.09 -84.73 -61.72
CA PHE A 583 56.75 -84.28 -61.31
C PHE A 583 55.97 -83.73 -62.50
N GLU A 584 54.78 -84.27 -62.74
CA GLU A 584 53.93 -83.94 -63.90
C GLU A 584 52.80 -82.96 -63.56
N GLY A 585 52.55 -82.68 -62.28
CA GLY A 585 51.53 -81.74 -61.83
C GLY A 585 50.66 -82.27 -60.68
N TRP A 586 49.88 -81.36 -60.09
CA TRP A 586 48.83 -81.68 -59.12
C TRP A 586 47.50 -81.88 -59.82
N TYR A 587 46.66 -82.75 -59.28
CA TYR A 587 45.33 -83.08 -59.81
C TYR A 587 44.30 -83.10 -58.69
N THR A 588 43.04 -82.72 -58.96
CA THR A 588 41.96 -82.76 -57.95
C THR A 588 41.24 -84.12 -57.88
N ASP A 589 41.68 -85.09 -58.68
CA ASP A 589 41.12 -86.43 -58.73
C ASP A 589 42.23 -87.49 -58.86
N ALA A 590 41.97 -88.70 -58.37
CA ALA A 590 42.92 -89.80 -58.38
C ALA A 590 43.16 -90.43 -59.77
N ALA A 591 42.31 -90.13 -60.77
CA ALA A 591 42.48 -90.60 -62.15
C ALA A 591 43.41 -89.69 -62.96
N PHE A 592 43.82 -88.55 -62.38
CA PHE A 592 44.67 -87.54 -62.99
C PHE A 592 44.05 -86.90 -64.25
N GLU A 593 42.75 -86.62 -64.21
CA GLU A 593 42.01 -85.99 -65.32
C GLU A 593 41.96 -84.46 -65.20
N ASN A 594 41.89 -83.93 -63.97
CA ASN A 594 41.71 -82.52 -63.68
C ASN A 594 42.97 -81.92 -63.06
N ALA A 595 43.88 -81.42 -63.92
CA ALA A 595 45.12 -80.78 -63.48
C ALA A 595 44.83 -79.41 -62.83
N VAL A 596 45.55 -79.12 -61.76
CA VAL A 596 45.47 -77.85 -61.03
C VAL A 596 46.87 -77.33 -60.71
N ALA A 597 47.10 -76.04 -60.92
CA ALA A 597 48.37 -75.38 -60.61
C ALA A 597 48.28 -74.47 -59.37
N ALA A 598 47.07 -74.00 -59.06
CA ALA A 598 46.80 -73.07 -57.98
C ALA A 598 45.37 -73.20 -57.45
N ILE A 599 45.18 -72.84 -56.18
CA ILE A 599 43.86 -72.66 -55.56
C ILE A 599 43.51 -71.18 -55.70
N ALA A 600 42.46 -70.86 -56.46
CA ALA A 600 42.10 -69.46 -56.72
C ALA A 600 41.47 -68.81 -55.47
N LYS A 601 41.71 -67.51 -55.29
CA LYS A 601 40.95 -66.71 -54.31
C LYS A 601 39.45 -66.84 -54.59
N GLY A 602 38.65 -67.05 -53.54
CA GLY A 602 37.21 -67.29 -53.65
C GLY A 602 36.81 -68.77 -53.73
N SER A 603 37.77 -69.70 -53.79
CA SER A 603 37.49 -71.14 -53.66
C SER A 603 36.89 -71.47 -52.30
N VAL A 604 36.05 -72.51 -52.26
CA VAL A 604 35.39 -72.99 -51.04
C VAL A 604 35.38 -74.51 -50.99
N GLY A 605 35.40 -75.06 -49.77
CA GLY A 605 35.31 -76.50 -49.51
C GLY A 605 36.66 -77.18 -49.36
N ASP A 606 36.71 -78.26 -48.60
CA ASP A 606 37.92 -79.05 -48.42
C ASP A 606 38.37 -79.65 -49.76
N MET A 607 39.69 -79.73 -49.97
CA MET A 607 40.25 -80.19 -51.24
C MET A 607 41.30 -81.27 -51.04
N VAL A 608 41.30 -82.25 -51.95
CA VAL A 608 42.31 -83.32 -52.02
C VAL A 608 43.10 -83.16 -53.32
N LEU A 609 44.44 -83.17 -53.23
CA LEU A 609 45.38 -82.93 -54.33
C LEU A 609 46.30 -84.14 -54.54
N TYR A 610 46.32 -84.69 -55.75
CA TYR A 610 47.08 -85.89 -56.12
C TYR A 610 48.30 -85.54 -56.98
N ALA A 611 49.49 -86.01 -56.58
CA ALA A 611 50.73 -85.81 -57.34
C ALA A 611 50.91 -86.87 -58.43
N LYS A 612 51.22 -86.44 -59.67
CA LYS A 612 51.51 -87.32 -60.81
C LYS A 612 53.01 -87.35 -61.13
N TRP A 613 53.52 -88.52 -61.54
CA TRP A 613 54.96 -88.80 -61.71
C TRP A 613 55.28 -89.56 -63.01
N SER A 614 56.47 -89.35 -63.60
CA SER A 614 57.03 -90.11 -64.75
C SER A 614 58.50 -90.52 -64.53
N GLU A 615 59.02 -91.62 -65.11
CA GLU A 615 60.40 -92.13 -64.87
C GLU A 615 61.53 -91.40 -65.66
N LYS A 616 62.79 -91.45 -65.19
CA LYS A 616 63.99 -90.80 -65.79
C LYS A 616 64.96 -91.81 -66.52
N ASP A 617 65.52 -91.48 -67.70
CA ASP A 617 66.40 -92.35 -68.56
C ASP A 617 67.93 -92.11 -68.39
N MET A 618 68.82 -93.14 -68.51
CA MET A 618 70.21 -93.18 -67.93
C MET A 618 71.42 -93.81 -68.73
N ALA A 619 71.45 -94.04 -70.07
CA ALA A 619 72.60 -94.73 -70.77
C ALA A 619 73.70 -93.85 -71.45
N VAL A 620 75.02 -94.20 -71.36
CA VAL A 620 76.22 -93.33 -71.62
C VAL A 620 76.99 -93.49 -72.98
N TYR A 621 77.17 -94.69 -73.57
CA TYR A 621 77.95 -94.91 -74.82
C TYR A 621 77.25 -95.79 -75.90
N LYS A 622 77.68 -95.72 -77.18
CA LYS A 622 77.21 -96.58 -78.30
C LYS A 622 78.37 -97.14 -79.16
N ILE A 623 78.32 -98.43 -79.53
CA ILE A 623 79.26 -99.05 -80.50
C ILE A 623 78.79 -98.75 -81.93
N ASN A 624 79.71 -98.31 -82.80
CA ASN A 624 79.42 -97.99 -84.20
C ASN A 624 79.78 -99.13 -85.17
N ASN A 625 81.03 -99.63 -85.16
CA ASN A 625 81.50 -100.69 -86.08
C ASN A 625 82.79 -101.42 -85.57
N TYR A 626 83.09 -102.60 -86.12
CA TYR A 626 84.36 -103.35 -85.97
C TYR A 626 84.85 -103.95 -87.30
N GLU A 627 86.06 -103.58 -87.74
CA GLU A 627 86.70 -104.13 -88.94
C GLU A 627 88.22 -104.31 -88.76
N LYS A 628 88.75 -105.51 -89.09
CA LYS A 628 90.21 -105.85 -89.11
C LYS A 628 91.00 -105.21 -87.95
N GLY A 629 90.63 -105.56 -86.73
CA GLY A 629 91.32 -105.12 -85.51
C GLY A 629 90.98 -103.72 -85.03
N ASN A 630 90.10 -102.97 -85.69
CA ASN A 630 89.75 -101.60 -85.33
C ASN A 630 88.30 -101.46 -84.87
N VAL A 631 88.07 -100.94 -83.67
CA VAL A 631 86.73 -100.72 -83.08
C VAL A 631 86.41 -99.23 -83.06
N SER A 632 85.24 -98.86 -83.60
CA SER A 632 84.69 -97.49 -83.53
C SER A 632 83.55 -97.38 -82.52
N VAL A 633 83.63 -96.39 -81.62
CA VAL A 633 82.59 -96.09 -80.62
C VAL A 633 82.31 -94.58 -80.53
N ARG A 634 81.09 -94.22 -80.10
CA ARG A 634 80.64 -92.82 -79.88
C ARG A 634 80.16 -92.59 -78.45
N LYS A 635 80.58 -91.49 -77.82
CA LYS A 635 80.08 -91.01 -76.51
C LYS A 635 78.73 -90.29 -76.66
N ARG A 636 77.71 -90.65 -75.85
CA ARG A 636 76.34 -90.07 -75.92
C ARG A 636 76.05 -89.00 -74.86
N THR A 637 76.70 -89.05 -73.70
CA THR A 637 76.44 -88.13 -72.59
C THR A 637 77.71 -87.39 -72.16
N ASP A 638 77.57 -86.21 -71.57
CA ASP A 638 78.67 -85.35 -71.10
C ASP A 638 79.24 -85.79 -69.74
N THR A 639 78.97 -87.02 -69.32
CA THR A 639 79.42 -87.54 -68.02
C THR A 639 80.93 -87.81 -68.06
N ASP A 640 81.61 -87.31 -67.03
CA ASP A 640 83.07 -87.25 -66.91
C ASP A 640 83.63 -88.60 -66.38
N ASP A 641 83.45 -89.68 -67.16
CA ASP A 641 84.01 -90.99 -66.85
C ASP A 641 85.42 -91.11 -67.45
N SER A 642 86.43 -91.11 -66.58
CA SER A 642 87.84 -91.03 -66.95
C SER A 642 88.48 -92.33 -67.46
N SER A 643 87.76 -93.46 -67.50
CA SER A 643 88.38 -94.77 -67.84
C SER A 643 87.40 -95.83 -68.38
N SER A 644 86.87 -95.66 -69.59
CA SER A 644 86.09 -96.72 -70.25
C SER A 644 86.98 -97.65 -71.08
N VAL A 645 86.61 -98.93 -71.18
CA VAL A 645 87.35 -99.91 -71.99
C VAL A 645 86.48 -100.57 -73.05
N VAL A 646 87.10 -100.82 -74.19
CA VAL A 646 86.57 -101.73 -75.21
C VAL A 646 87.21 -103.08 -75.04
N ILE A 647 86.38 -104.11 -75.01
CA ILE A 647 86.81 -105.50 -74.93
C ILE A 647 86.41 -106.19 -76.22
N VAL A 648 87.41 -106.73 -76.93
CA VAL A 648 87.21 -107.54 -78.13
C VAL A 648 87.58 -108.98 -77.83
N ALA A 649 86.58 -109.85 -77.89
CA ALA A 649 86.73 -111.28 -77.65
C ALA A 649 86.83 -112.02 -78.98
N PHE A 650 87.96 -112.70 -79.23
CA PHE A 650 88.26 -113.45 -80.45
C PHE A 650 87.99 -114.94 -80.25
N TYR A 651 87.20 -115.52 -81.15
CA TYR A 651 86.78 -116.91 -81.09
C TYR A 651 87.33 -117.69 -82.30
N LYS A 652 87.85 -118.89 -82.08
CA LYS A 652 88.19 -119.87 -83.12
C LYS A 652 87.15 -120.97 -83.13
N THR A 653 86.61 -121.29 -84.31
CA THR A 653 85.66 -122.38 -84.47
C THR A 653 86.42 -123.69 -84.66
N LEU A 654 86.33 -124.58 -83.68
CA LEU A 654 86.90 -125.93 -83.73
C LEU A 654 85.75 -126.94 -83.55
N ASN A 655 85.61 -127.87 -84.50
CA ASN A 655 84.56 -128.90 -84.47
C ASN A 655 83.15 -128.34 -84.17
N ASN A 656 82.79 -127.24 -84.83
CA ASN A 656 81.53 -126.48 -84.65
C ASN A 656 81.32 -125.81 -83.28
N ASN A 657 82.28 -125.86 -82.35
CA ASN A 657 82.24 -125.09 -81.12
C ASN A 657 83.11 -123.82 -81.24
N SER A 658 82.56 -122.70 -80.77
CA SER A 658 83.29 -121.43 -80.67
C SER A 658 84.06 -121.40 -79.36
N VAL A 659 85.38 -121.52 -79.45
CA VAL A 659 86.28 -121.41 -78.28
C VAL A 659 86.86 -120.02 -78.25
N LEU A 660 86.78 -119.34 -77.11
CA LEU A 660 87.45 -118.07 -76.88
C LEU A 660 88.96 -118.34 -76.88
N ILE A 661 89.69 -117.75 -77.84
CA ILE A 661 91.13 -117.97 -77.97
C ILE A 661 91.95 -116.79 -77.47
N LYS A 662 91.41 -115.57 -77.51
CA LYS A 662 92.06 -114.36 -76.99
C LYS A 662 91.02 -113.30 -76.67
N THR A 663 91.28 -112.49 -75.65
CA THR A 663 90.60 -111.21 -75.44
C THR A 663 91.63 -110.11 -75.52
N SER A 664 91.35 -109.09 -76.32
CA SER A 664 92.14 -107.88 -76.37
C SER A 664 91.33 -106.74 -75.79
N ILE A 665 91.97 -105.96 -74.92
CA ILE A 665 91.35 -104.86 -74.21
C ILE A 665 92.08 -103.58 -74.60
N ALA A 666 91.32 -102.54 -74.91
CA ALA A 666 91.87 -101.22 -75.19
C ALA A 666 91.16 -100.17 -74.35
N GLU A 667 91.95 -99.35 -73.65
CA GLU A 667 91.43 -98.19 -72.93
C GLU A 667 91.02 -97.09 -73.92
N ILE A 668 89.82 -96.60 -73.69
CA ILE A 668 89.27 -95.38 -74.28
C ILE A 668 89.58 -94.27 -73.27
N GLY A 669 90.61 -93.47 -73.58
CA GLY A 669 90.94 -92.28 -72.79
C GLY A 669 89.79 -91.26 -72.81
N ALA A 670 89.96 -90.13 -72.13
CA ALA A 670 88.93 -89.07 -72.09
C ALA A 670 88.57 -88.55 -73.50
N ILE A 671 87.27 -88.42 -73.78
CA ILE A 671 86.72 -87.90 -75.05
C ILE A 671 85.51 -87.02 -74.76
N GLU A 672 85.31 -86.01 -75.61
CA GLU A 672 84.12 -85.19 -75.68
C GLU A 672 82.93 -85.93 -76.30
N LYS A 673 81.72 -85.49 -75.97
CA LYS A 673 80.47 -86.09 -76.45
C LYS A 673 80.31 -85.88 -77.96
N GLY A 674 79.87 -86.94 -78.64
CA GLY A 674 79.58 -86.90 -80.08
C GLY A 674 80.75 -87.31 -80.98
N ASP A 675 81.98 -87.33 -80.47
CA ASP A 675 83.15 -87.78 -81.21
C ASP A 675 83.17 -89.31 -81.40
N ASP A 676 83.66 -89.74 -82.57
CA ASP A 676 83.93 -91.13 -82.88
C ASP A 676 85.42 -91.43 -82.62
N ILE A 677 85.72 -92.39 -81.75
CA ILE A 677 87.08 -92.88 -81.54
C ILE A 677 87.27 -94.25 -82.18
N SER A 678 88.42 -94.44 -82.80
CA SER A 678 88.85 -95.74 -83.34
C SER A 678 90.02 -96.28 -82.51
N LYS A 679 89.89 -97.51 -82.01
CA LYS A 679 90.95 -98.19 -81.24
C LYS A 679 91.35 -99.48 -81.92
N THR A 680 92.65 -99.61 -82.16
CA THR A 680 93.25 -100.84 -82.68
C THR A 680 93.53 -101.79 -81.53
N VAL A 681 93.05 -103.03 -81.65
CA VAL A 681 93.33 -104.13 -80.74
C VAL A 681 94.18 -105.17 -81.46
N GLU A 682 95.04 -105.86 -80.72
CA GLU A 682 95.90 -106.91 -81.28
C GLU A 682 95.06 -108.16 -81.62
N GLU A 683 95.12 -108.59 -82.88
CA GLU A 683 94.41 -109.78 -83.36
C GLU A 683 95.33 -111.02 -83.37
N PRO A 684 94.83 -112.21 -82.98
CA PRO A 684 95.57 -113.46 -83.20
C PRO A 684 95.47 -113.91 -84.68
N GLU A 685 96.50 -114.57 -85.21
CA GLU A 685 96.58 -114.93 -86.65
C GLU A 685 95.48 -115.90 -87.12
N ASP A 686 94.95 -116.76 -86.24
CA ASP A 686 94.01 -117.84 -86.61
C ASP A 686 92.66 -117.78 -85.85
N TYR A 687 91.86 -116.73 -86.03
CA TYR A 687 90.50 -116.63 -85.46
C TYR A 687 89.39 -116.78 -86.52
N SER A 688 88.15 -117.04 -86.07
CA SER A 688 86.97 -117.17 -86.92
C SER A 688 86.05 -115.94 -86.88
N TYR A 689 85.80 -115.37 -85.70
CA TYR A 689 85.06 -114.10 -85.55
C TYR A 689 85.36 -113.42 -84.20
N ALA A 690 84.98 -112.15 -84.07
CA ALA A 690 85.14 -111.37 -82.84
C ALA A 690 83.79 -110.81 -82.34
N LYS A 691 83.68 -110.57 -81.03
CA LYS A 691 82.57 -109.82 -80.40
C LYS A 691 83.11 -108.63 -79.61
N VAL A 692 82.41 -107.51 -79.69
CA VAL A 692 82.83 -106.24 -79.07
C VAL A 692 81.89 -105.86 -77.94
N PHE A 693 82.46 -105.47 -76.80
CA PHE A 693 81.73 -105.02 -75.61
C PHE A 693 82.33 -103.69 -75.12
N MET A 694 81.48 -102.87 -74.49
CA MET A 694 81.87 -101.63 -73.80
C MET A 694 81.68 -101.81 -72.31
N TRP A 695 82.62 -101.29 -71.52
CA TRP A 695 82.54 -101.32 -70.08
C TRP A 695 83.08 -100.03 -69.47
N ASN A 696 82.42 -99.52 -68.42
CA ASN A 696 82.72 -98.19 -67.89
C ASN A 696 83.97 -98.16 -66.98
N ASP A 697 84.41 -99.28 -66.39
CA ASP A 697 85.64 -99.40 -65.58
C ASP A 697 86.07 -100.88 -65.37
N LEU A 698 87.36 -101.19 -65.61
CA LEU A 698 87.95 -102.53 -65.40
C LEU A 698 88.03 -102.94 -63.93
N ASN A 699 88.15 -101.99 -63.00
CA ASN A 699 88.34 -102.31 -61.57
C ASN A 699 87.12 -103.00 -60.94
N GLY A 700 85.96 -102.95 -61.59
CA GLY A 700 84.74 -103.66 -61.19
C GLY A 700 84.52 -105.03 -61.87
N MET A 701 85.42 -105.50 -62.73
CA MET A 701 85.21 -106.75 -63.49
C MET A 701 85.55 -108.00 -62.65
N MET A 702 84.53 -108.69 -62.13
CA MET A 702 84.67 -110.04 -61.58
C MET A 702 84.67 -111.09 -62.71
N PRO A 703 85.61 -112.07 -62.75
CA PRO A 703 85.58 -113.13 -63.76
C PRO A 703 84.34 -114.01 -63.59
N ARG A 704 83.47 -114.05 -64.60
CA ARG A 704 82.33 -114.99 -64.66
C ARG A 704 82.76 -116.28 -65.35
N CYS A 705 83.18 -117.29 -64.57
CA CYS A 705 83.13 -118.68 -65.03
C CYS A 705 81.65 -119.13 -65.04
N ASN A 706 81.02 -119.19 -66.20
CA ASN A 706 79.72 -119.87 -66.34
C ASN A 706 79.96 -121.39 -66.41
N SER A 707 79.50 -122.13 -65.40
CA SER A 707 78.98 -123.47 -65.62
C SER A 707 77.54 -123.52 -65.12
N PRO A 708 76.55 -123.84 -65.97
CA PRO A 708 75.21 -124.18 -65.55
C PRO A 708 75.17 -125.67 -65.16
N LYS A 709 74.66 -125.93 -63.94
CA LYS A 709 74.42 -127.24 -63.28
C LYS A 709 75.62 -127.88 -62.58
N MET A 710 75.58 -127.84 -61.25
CA MET A 710 75.53 -129.07 -60.44
C MET A 710 74.89 -128.75 -59.09
N ASP A 711 73.85 -129.53 -58.74
CA ASP A 711 73.31 -129.58 -57.39
C ASP A 711 74.41 -129.98 -56.40
N LYS A 712 74.67 -129.11 -55.43
CA LYS A 712 74.68 -129.40 -54.00
C LYS A 712 74.50 -128.12 -53.20
#